data_AF-A0A8H8C020-F1
#
_entry.id   AF-A0A8H8C020-F1
#
_cell.length_a   1.000
_cell.length_b   1.000
_cell.length_c   1.000
_cell.angle_alpha   90.00
_cell.angle_beta   90.00
_cell.angle_gamma   90.00
#
_symmetry.space_group_name_H-M   'P 1'
#
loop_
_entity.id
_entity.type
_entity.pdbx_description
1 polymer ?
#
loop_
_entity_poly.entity_id
_entity_poly.type
_entity_poly.pdbx_seq_one_letter_code
_entity_poly.pdbx_strand_id
1 'polypeptide(L)'
;MAAQLRGSGSAAGVGTGQGIATALKNGLTGTAGVGSGHNTSGNAGENGGDKPELVLTNKAGESRSPYVRAHKDNPVMWQLWGDEAIEMARRENRLLFLSVGYAACHWCHVMERESFENEEVASILNSAFIPIKIDREERPDIDRIYMNFVQATTGSGGWPLNVFVTPDLEPVFGGTYWPGPTSQTPFEDQVDFLGILNKLSTVWREQEQRCRSDSKQILEQLKSFAAEGTFGDRLGEGSDGLDIELLEEANQHFASTFDSKNGGFGSAPKFPTPSKLSFLLRLGQYPPVVIDVVGAADCRNAQNMAVTTLRKIARGGIHDHIGNGFARYSVTADWSLPHFEKMLYDNAQLLHVYLDAFLLSRDAELLGVVYDISTYLTTDLAHPAGGFYSSEDADSLYRKGDSEKREGAFYVWTKREFENVLGSQAEPILSAFFNVSGHGNVEPENDAHDEFLDQNVLAIVSTPSALASQFGMKEEEVVRIIKEGKAALRAHREKERVRPVLDDKIVVSWNGIAIGALARTGAVIKGFDPVKSEEYLGFAIKAATFIKENLYDESSKILYRIWREGRGDTEGFADDYAFLIEGLIDLYEATFDEKWLQWADELQQTQISLFYDSDSTSGFFSTPASAPHIILRLKDGMDTSEPSTNGTSASNLYRLSSLLNDASYAEKAKTTITGFESETLQYPWLFASFMPSVVASQLGVRGVVVAGGSTADGAEGERIGKVKEFEKSPRGGLGTFAWLKDPQGGWLRGRNELLREFRGRDGVPRVMVCEGGVCVEEGVLGGEREVVGSVAATAETEVGKEAAKEFDVSDVKAALPPLVEDKKVEPVQPQREQEQEENGAADGAAASSSSSAAAPPALSS
;
A
#
# COMPACT_ATOMS: atom_id res chain seq x y z
N MET A 1 -14.64 -19.18 -4.43
CA MET A 1 -14.67 -18.47 -3.14
C MET A 1 -16.03 -17.83 -2.79
N ALA A 2 -16.38 -16.62 -3.27
CA ALA A 2 -17.69 -15.99 -2.97
C ALA A 2 -18.91 -16.79 -3.51
N ALA A 3 -18.72 -17.69 -4.48
CA ALA A 3 -19.75 -18.60 -4.97
C ALA A 3 -20.00 -19.82 -4.03
N GLN A 4 -18.98 -20.27 -3.29
CA GLN A 4 -19.13 -21.36 -2.31
C GLN A 4 -19.89 -20.88 -1.06
N LEU A 5 -19.66 -19.64 -0.63
CA LEU A 5 -20.42 -18.98 0.44
C LEU A 5 -21.87 -18.67 0.02
N ARG A 6 -22.11 -18.45 -1.29
CA ARG A 6 -23.45 -18.27 -1.88
C ARG A 6 -24.22 -19.58 -2.12
N GLY A 7 -23.64 -20.73 -1.79
CA GLY A 7 -24.32 -22.04 -1.89
C GLY A 7 -24.59 -22.53 -3.32
N SER A 8 -23.86 -22.03 -4.33
CA SER A 8 -24.12 -22.37 -5.74
C SER A 8 -23.26 -23.51 -6.30
N GLY A 9 -22.74 -24.40 -5.44
CA GLY A 9 -22.04 -25.62 -5.84
C GLY A 9 -22.87 -26.87 -5.53
N SER A 10 -23.18 -27.68 -6.54
CA SER A 10 -23.99 -28.89 -6.39
C SER A 10 -23.29 -29.95 -5.53
N ALA A 11 -23.75 -30.11 -4.28
CA ALA A 11 -23.62 -31.35 -3.52
C ALA A 11 -24.82 -31.48 -2.58
N ALA A 12 -25.48 -32.63 -2.63
CA ALA A 12 -26.75 -32.89 -1.98
C ALA A 12 -26.61 -32.99 -0.45
N GLY A 13 -27.54 -32.32 0.26
CA GLY A 13 -28.01 -32.72 1.59
C GLY A 13 -27.27 -32.11 2.79
N VAL A 14 -27.72 -30.93 3.24
CA VAL A 14 -27.97 -30.53 4.65
C VAL A 14 -28.84 -29.26 4.60
N GLY A 15 -29.89 -29.20 5.42
CA GLY A 15 -30.95 -28.19 5.38
C GLY A 15 -30.46 -26.74 5.47
N THR A 16 -30.99 -25.90 4.60
CA THR A 16 -30.61 -24.51 4.36
C THR A 16 -30.98 -23.60 5.53
N GLY A 17 -29.97 -23.03 6.19
CA GLY A 17 -30.12 -21.85 7.04
C GLY A 17 -30.48 -20.62 6.19
N GLN A 18 -31.76 -20.24 6.17
CA GLN A 18 -32.20 -18.95 5.67
C GLN A 18 -31.94 -17.88 6.75
N GLY A 19 -30.71 -17.36 6.77
CA GLY A 19 -30.28 -16.33 7.73
C GLY A 19 -30.94 -14.97 7.53
N ILE A 20 -30.90 -14.14 8.58
CA ILE A 20 -31.38 -12.75 8.61
C ILE A 20 -30.84 -11.93 7.42
N ALA A 21 -29.60 -12.15 6.97
CA ALA A 21 -29.04 -11.47 5.80
C ALA A 21 -29.87 -11.69 4.52
N THR A 22 -30.36 -12.90 4.28
CA THR A 22 -31.24 -13.24 3.15
C THR A 22 -32.66 -12.74 3.37
N ALA A 23 -33.15 -12.73 4.62
CA ALA A 23 -34.47 -12.17 4.97
C ALA A 23 -34.49 -10.63 4.86
N LEU A 24 -33.38 -9.97 5.15
CA LEU A 24 -33.16 -8.55 4.88
C LEU A 24 -33.10 -8.34 3.37
N LYS A 25 -32.23 -9.04 2.64
CA LYS A 25 -32.11 -8.91 1.18
C LYS A 25 -33.45 -9.13 0.44
N ASN A 26 -34.24 -10.14 0.83
CA ASN A 26 -35.54 -10.44 0.23
C ASN A 26 -36.68 -9.53 0.71
N GLY A 27 -36.57 -8.97 1.93
CA GLY A 27 -37.54 -8.01 2.47
C GLY A 27 -37.32 -6.58 1.98
N LEU A 28 -36.10 -6.25 1.56
CA LEU A 28 -35.70 -4.95 1.03
C LEU A 28 -36.10 -4.77 -0.45
N THR A 29 -36.37 -5.86 -1.19
CA THR A 29 -36.84 -5.83 -2.60
C THR A 29 -38.37 -5.88 -2.74
N GLY A 30 -39.12 -5.90 -1.64
CA GLY A 30 -40.59 -6.01 -1.65
C GLY A 30 -41.26 -4.65 -1.56
N THR A 31 -42.02 -4.26 -2.58
CA THR A 31 -42.88 -3.07 -2.55
C THR A 31 -43.89 -3.17 -1.39
N ALA A 32 -43.84 -2.20 -0.47
CA ALA A 32 -44.68 -2.15 0.71
C ALA A 32 -46.16 -1.92 0.33
N GLY A 33 -46.97 -2.98 0.43
CA GLY A 33 -48.42 -2.86 0.51
C GLY A 33 -48.85 -2.56 1.94
N VAL A 34 -49.40 -1.36 2.17
CA VAL A 34 -49.97 -0.95 3.45
C VAL A 34 -51.19 -1.82 3.79
N GLY A 35 -51.08 -2.66 4.82
CA GLY A 35 -52.18 -3.42 5.39
C GLY A 35 -52.38 -3.05 6.86
N SER A 36 -53.40 -2.24 7.16
CA SER A 36 -53.79 -1.93 8.53
C SER A 36 -54.40 -3.17 9.21
N GLY A 37 -53.75 -3.67 10.26
CA GLY A 37 -54.29 -4.71 11.13
C GLY A 37 -54.14 -4.29 12.58
N HIS A 38 -55.19 -3.66 13.14
CA HIS A 38 -55.35 -3.53 14.59
C HIS A 38 -55.39 -4.92 15.22
N ASN A 39 -54.49 -5.20 16.17
CA ASN A 39 -54.74 -6.25 17.15
C ASN A 39 -54.22 -5.82 18.53
N THR A 40 -55.18 -5.55 19.40
CA THR A 40 -55.00 -5.28 20.82
C THR A 40 -54.92 -6.60 21.58
N SER A 41 -53.79 -6.87 22.24
CA SER A 41 -53.76 -7.78 23.38
C SER A 41 -52.67 -7.32 24.33
N GLY A 42 -53.10 -6.72 25.44
CA GLY A 42 -52.23 -6.28 26.51
C GLY A 42 -51.55 -7.46 27.20
N ASN A 43 -50.32 -7.22 27.66
CA ASN A 43 -49.77 -7.97 28.76
C ASN A 43 -49.12 -7.00 29.74
N ALA A 44 -49.43 -7.24 31.02
CA ALA A 44 -49.18 -6.35 32.14
C ALA A 44 -47.69 -6.23 32.46
N GLY A 45 -47.33 -5.06 32.99
CA GLY A 45 -45.96 -4.64 33.24
C GLY A 45 -45.24 -5.42 34.33
N GLU A 46 -43.94 -5.56 34.11
CA GLU A 46 -42.96 -5.67 35.18
C GLU A 46 -42.21 -4.33 35.27
N ASN A 47 -42.21 -3.75 36.47
CA ASN A 47 -41.50 -2.54 36.84
C ASN A 47 -39.99 -2.75 36.70
N GLY A 48 -39.40 -2.36 35.57
CA GLY A 48 -37.99 -2.02 35.48
C GLY A 48 -37.80 -0.61 36.01
N GLY A 49 -37.11 -0.45 37.13
CA GLY A 49 -36.72 0.89 37.61
C GLY A 49 -35.97 1.64 36.51
N ASP A 50 -36.28 2.92 36.33
CA ASP A 50 -35.66 3.83 35.35
C ASP A 50 -34.14 3.65 35.35
N LYS A 51 -33.62 2.87 34.40
CA LYS A 51 -32.21 2.96 34.05
C LYS A 51 -32.04 4.37 33.47
N PRO A 52 -31.09 5.17 33.98
CA PRO A 52 -30.81 6.47 33.38
C PRO A 52 -30.55 6.26 31.88
N GLU A 53 -31.23 7.04 31.05
CA GLU A 53 -31.10 6.98 29.61
C GLU A 53 -29.63 7.21 29.23
N LEU A 54 -29.06 6.33 28.40
CA LEU A 54 -27.69 6.47 27.91
C LEU A 54 -27.59 7.74 27.06
N VAL A 55 -26.85 8.72 27.57
CA VAL A 55 -26.48 9.92 26.81
C VAL A 55 -25.06 9.73 26.30
N LEU A 56 -24.92 9.60 24.98
CA LEU A 56 -23.63 9.53 24.31
C LEU A 56 -23.04 10.93 24.12
N THR A 57 -21.72 11.03 24.19
CA THR A 57 -20.95 12.22 23.82
C THR A 57 -20.00 11.87 22.69
N ASN A 58 -19.87 12.75 21.70
CA ASN A 58 -18.93 12.54 20.60
C ASN A 58 -17.47 12.58 21.12
N LYS A 59 -16.75 11.46 20.96
CA LYS A 59 -15.35 11.26 21.37
C LYS A 59 -14.36 11.30 20.21
N ALA A 60 -14.79 11.52 18.98
CA ALA A 60 -13.90 11.53 17.82
C ALA A 60 -12.76 12.56 17.96
N GLY A 61 -13.02 13.69 18.62
CA GLY A 61 -12.02 14.73 18.92
C GLY A 61 -10.87 14.29 19.83
N GLU A 62 -11.03 13.18 20.58
CA GLU A 62 -9.98 12.60 21.43
C GLU A 62 -8.96 11.77 20.64
N SER A 63 -9.29 11.36 19.40
CA SER A 63 -8.40 10.54 18.58
C SER A 63 -7.22 11.32 18.02
N ARG A 64 -6.08 10.64 17.83
CA ARG A 64 -4.90 11.16 17.13
C ARG A 64 -4.96 10.96 15.62
N SER A 65 -5.78 10.02 15.13
CA SER A 65 -6.06 9.84 13.70
C SER A 65 -6.71 11.10 13.11
N PRO A 66 -6.17 11.69 12.04
CA PRO A 66 -6.82 12.76 11.29
C PRO A 66 -8.21 12.35 10.80
N TYR A 67 -8.35 11.12 10.29
CA TYR A 67 -9.61 10.59 9.79
C TYR A 67 -10.68 10.53 10.87
N VAL A 68 -10.38 9.93 12.03
CA VAL A 68 -11.37 9.87 13.12
C VAL A 68 -11.68 11.26 13.64
N ARG A 69 -10.66 12.09 13.86
CA ARG A 69 -10.81 13.44 14.42
C ARG A 69 -11.62 14.37 13.52
N ALA A 70 -11.63 14.16 12.20
CA ALA A 70 -12.44 14.92 11.26
C ALA A 70 -13.93 14.90 11.62
N HIS A 71 -14.41 13.82 12.24
CA HIS A 71 -15.82 13.63 12.60
C HIS A 71 -16.23 14.19 13.98
N LYS A 72 -15.37 14.97 14.65
CA LYS A 72 -15.62 15.51 16.00
C LYS A 72 -16.83 16.45 16.09
N ASP A 73 -17.17 17.10 14.98
CA ASP A 73 -18.23 18.10 14.90
C ASP A 73 -19.53 17.52 14.31
N ASN A 74 -19.53 16.23 13.93
CA ASN A 74 -20.70 15.55 13.37
C ASN A 74 -21.78 15.34 14.45
N PRO A 75 -23.08 15.38 14.09
CA PRO A 75 -24.17 15.10 15.02
C PRO A 75 -24.19 13.64 15.53
N VAL A 76 -23.54 12.72 14.82
CA VAL A 76 -23.31 11.34 15.32
C VAL A 76 -22.35 11.37 16.50
N MET A 77 -22.76 10.78 17.62
CA MET A 77 -21.99 10.71 18.86
C MET A 77 -20.95 9.58 18.79
N TRP A 78 -19.96 9.74 17.90
CA TRP A 78 -18.92 8.74 17.65
C TRP A 78 -18.17 8.36 18.92
N GLN A 79 -18.01 7.06 19.13
CA GLN A 79 -17.16 6.49 20.17
C GLN A 79 -15.85 5.98 19.54
N LEU A 80 -14.80 5.89 20.36
CA LEU A 80 -13.54 5.27 19.95
C LEU A 80 -13.59 3.77 20.22
N TRP A 81 -12.92 2.99 19.36
CA TRP A 81 -12.83 1.55 19.56
C TRP A 81 -11.96 1.22 20.78
N GLY A 82 -12.51 0.49 21.74
CA GLY A 82 -11.80 0.05 22.94
C GLY A 82 -12.75 -0.47 24.02
N ASP A 83 -12.17 -0.84 25.17
CA ASP A 83 -12.89 -1.37 26.33
C ASP A 83 -14.16 -0.59 26.68
N GLU A 84 -14.07 0.75 26.72
CA GLU A 84 -15.19 1.59 27.13
C GLU A 84 -16.40 1.43 26.21
N ALA A 85 -16.22 1.53 24.89
CA ALA A 85 -17.32 1.42 23.94
C ALA A 85 -17.89 0.00 23.88
N ILE A 86 -17.05 -1.02 24.03
CA ILE A 86 -17.45 -2.43 23.99
C ILE A 86 -18.22 -2.81 25.25
N GLU A 87 -17.74 -2.44 26.44
CA GLU A 87 -18.46 -2.67 27.69
C GLU A 87 -19.76 -1.87 27.76
N MET A 88 -19.78 -0.67 27.18
CA MET A 88 -21.01 0.10 27.03
C MET A 88 -22.04 -0.66 26.16
N ALA A 89 -21.62 -1.19 25.01
CA ALA A 89 -22.49 -2.00 24.16
C ALA A 89 -23.05 -3.24 24.88
N ARG A 90 -22.22 -3.90 25.72
CA ARG A 90 -22.64 -5.05 26.55
C ARG A 90 -23.65 -4.64 27.62
N ARG A 91 -23.38 -3.56 28.35
CA ARG A 91 -24.24 -3.09 29.45
C ARG A 91 -25.61 -2.64 28.95
N GLU A 92 -25.65 -1.97 27.81
CA GLU A 92 -26.87 -1.44 27.20
C GLU A 92 -27.55 -2.43 26.24
N ASN A 93 -26.91 -3.56 25.95
CA ASN A 93 -27.35 -4.56 24.97
C ASN A 93 -27.70 -3.93 23.61
N ARG A 94 -26.81 -3.08 23.09
CA ARG A 94 -26.98 -2.40 21.80
C ARG A 94 -25.95 -2.92 20.80
N LEU A 95 -26.35 -3.04 19.54
CA LEU A 95 -25.40 -3.31 18.46
C LEU A 95 -24.38 -2.15 18.37
N LEU A 96 -23.13 -2.49 18.06
CA LEU A 96 -22.17 -1.48 17.64
C LEU A 96 -22.32 -1.26 16.12
N PHE A 97 -22.27 0.00 15.70
CA PHE A 97 -22.18 0.37 14.30
C PHE A 97 -20.73 0.81 14.03
N LEU A 98 -19.99 0.00 13.28
CA LEU A 98 -18.60 0.27 12.94
C LEU A 98 -18.56 0.95 11.57
N SER A 99 -18.03 2.16 11.51
CA SER A 99 -17.72 2.87 10.27
C SER A 99 -16.20 2.99 10.12
N VAL A 100 -15.66 2.25 9.16
CA VAL A 100 -14.21 2.10 8.91
C VAL A 100 -13.84 2.79 7.60
N GLY A 101 -12.77 3.57 7.60
CA GLY A 101 -12.21 4.24 6.42
C GLY A 101 -10.85 4.86 6.69
N TYR A 102 -10.43 5.81 5.87
CA TYR A 102 -9.14 6.51 5.98
C TYR A 102 -9.26 7.91 5.38
N ALA A 103 -8.33 8.81 5.71
CA ALA A 103 -8.46 10.24 5.47
C ALA A 103 -8.54 10.60 3.98
N ALA A 104 -7.84 9.86 3.11
CA ALA A 104 -7.78 10.19 1.69
C ALA A 104 -8.98 9.68 0.86
N CYS A 105 -9.90 8.91 1.46
CA CYS A 105 -10.94 8.22 0.74
C CYS A 105 -12.09 9.14 0.32
N HIS A 106 -12.24 9.39 -0.98
CA HIS A 106 -13.35 10.17 -1.54
C HIS A 106 -14.74 9.67 -1.06
N TRP A 107 -15.02 8.37 -1.21
CA TRP A 107 -16.32 7.80 -0.82
C TRP A 107 -16.59 7.87 0.68
N CYS A 108 -15.55 7.98 1.53
CA CYS A 108 -15.76 8.23 2.96
C CYS A 108 -16.27 9.65 3.20
N HIS A 109 -15.73 10.65 2.48
CA HIS A 109 -16.21 12.04 2.53
C HIS A 109 -17.62 12.18 1.97
N VAL A 110 -17.95 11.47 0.88
CA VAL A 110 -19.32 11.42 0.34
C VAL A 110 -20.28 10.88 1.40
N MET A 111 -19.97 9.73 2.01
CA MET A 111 -20.84 9.17 3.04
C MET A 111 -20.94 10.06 4.29
N GLU A 112 -19.87 10.75 4.68
CA GLU A 112 -19.94 11.73 5.75
C GLU A 112 -20.96 12.83 5.47
N ARG A 113 -20.82 13.53 4.34
CA ARG A 113 -21.70 14.65 3.95
C ARG A 113 -23.14 14.20 3.82
N GLU A 114 -23.36 13.05 3.20
CA GLU A 114 -24.73 12.61 2.91
C GLU A 114 -25.43 11.94 4.09
N SER A 115 -24.68 11.32 4.99
CA SER A 115 -25.24 10.50 6.07
C SER A 115 -24.84 10.99 7.45
N PHE A 116 -23.55 11.14 7.75
CA PHE A 116 -23.10 11.39 9.13
C PHE A 116 -23.25 12.84 9.58
N GLU A 117 -23.40 13.80 8.66
CA GLU A 117 -23.80 15.18 8.94
C GLU A 117 -25.32 15.38 9.03
N ASN A 118 -26.11 14.36 8.67
CA ASN A 118 -27.57 14.43 8.67
C ASN A 118 -28.15 14.13 10.07
N GLU A 119 -28.94 15.07 10.60
CA GLU A 119 -29.56 14.97 11.94
C GLU A 119 -30.50 13.77 12.12
N GLU A 120 -31.21 13.35 11.08
CA GLU A 120 -32.12 12.20 11.15
C GLU A 120 -31.34 10.89 11.26
N VAL A 121 -30.32 10.72 10.43
CA VAL A 121 -29.38 9.59 10.50
C VAL A 121 -28.70 9.55 11.87
N ALA A 122 -28.19 10.69 12.34
CA ALA A 122 -27.52 10.80 13.63
C ALA A 122 -28.45 10.46 14.80
N SER A 123 -29.70 10.92 14.78
CA SER A 123 -30.70 10.60 15.81
C SER A 123 -30.92 9.09 15.94
N ILE A 124 -31.02 8.37 14.83
CA ILE A 124 -31.19 6.90 14.86
C ILE A 124 -29.91 6.22 15.34
N LEU A 125 -28.73 6.62 14.83
CA LEU A 125 -27.44 6.06 15.25
C LEU A 125 -27.21 6.23 16.76
N ASN A 126 -27.44 7.42 17.29
CA ASN A 126 -27.21 7.76 18.69
C ASN A 126 -28.18 7.04 19.64
N SER A 127 -29.42 6.82 19.21
CA SER A 127 -30.46 6.23 20.06
C SER A 127 -30.47 4.70 20.03
N ALA A 128 -30.19 4.08 18.88
CA ALA A 128 -30.32 2.63 18.69
C ALA A 128 -29.01 1.85 18.76
N PHE A 129 -27.86 2.50 18.54
CA PHE A 129 -26.56 1.84 18.38
C PHE A 129 -25.50 2.46 19.29
N ILE A 130 -24.32 1.80 19.35
CA ILE A 130 -23.06 2.42 19.78
C ILE A 130 -22.24 2.71 18.52
N PRO A 131 -22.28 3.93 17.96
CA PRO A 131 -21.55 4.27 16.74
C PRO A 131 -20.05 4.42 17.02
N ILE A 132 -19.22 3.70 16.27
CA ILE A 132 -17.76 3.71 16.39
C ILE A 132 -17.15 4.11 15.05
N LYS A 133 -16.21 5.06 15.10
CA LYS A 133 -15.40 5.48 13.96
C LYS A 133 -14.01 4.87 14.05
N ILE A 134 -13.53 4.25 12.97
CA ILE A 134 -12.26 3.52 12.94
C ILE A 134 -11.45 3.92 11.73
N ASP A 135 -10.19 4.29 11.95
CA ASP A 135 -9.21 4.47 10.88
C ASP A 135 -8.54 3.12 10.55
N ARG A 136 -8.70 2.64 9.32
CA ARG A 136 -8.11 1.37 8.87
C ARG A 136 -6.58 1.40 8.87
N GLU A 137 -5.98 2.57 8.74
CA GLU A 137 -4.52 2.72 8.74
C GLU A 137 -3.97 2.48 10.15
N GLU A 138 -4.73 2.86 11.20
CA GLU A 138 -4.37 2.58 12.58
C GLU A 138 -4.78 1.19 13.05
N ARG A 139 -5.93 0.69 12.57
CA ARG A 139 -6.53 -0.58 12.99
C ARG A 139 -6.86 -1.51 11.80
N PRO A 140 -5.86 -1.92 11.01
CA PRO A 140 -6.06 -2.87 9.91
C PRO A 140 -6.52 -4.25 10.41
N ASP A 141 -6.22 -4.59 11.66
CA ASP A 141 -6.67 -5.80 12.33
C ASP A 141 -8.19 -5.90 12.42
N ILE A 142 -8.86 -4.78 12.70
CA ILE A 142 -10.32 -4.70 12.74
C ILE A 142 -10.90 -4.66 11.32
N ASP A 143 -10.34 -3.79 10.48
CA ASP A 143 -10.75 -3.60 9.09
C ASP A 143 -10.80 -4.92 8.33
N ARG A 144 -9.73 -5.73 8.39
CA ARG A 144 -9.62 -7.00 7.66
C ARG A 144 -10.69 -8.01 8.06
N ILE A 145 -11.02 -8.15 9.35
CA ILE A 145 -12.03 -9.10 9.83
C ILE A 145 -13.40 -8.77 9.22
N TYR A 146 -13.78 -7.51 9.30
CA TYR A 146 -15.10 -7.06 8.88
C TYR A 146 -15.20 -6.85 7.37
N MET A 147 -14.09 -6.52 6.70
CA MET A 147 -13.98 -6.54 5.24
C MET A 147 -14.18 -7.97 4.71
N ASN A 148 -13.53 -8.97 5.30
CA ASN A 148 -13.71 -10.37 4.93
C ASN A 148 -15.16 -10.82 5.11
N PHE A 149 -15.82 -10.39 6.19
CA PHE A 149 -17.25 -10.63 6.39
C PHE A 149 -18.12 -10.03 5.26
N VAL A 150 -17.90 -8.76 4.92
CA VAL A 150 -18.68 -8.09 3.86
C VAL A 150 -18.42 -8.72 2.49
N GLN A 151 -17.17 -9.02 2.15
CA GLN A 151 -16.82 -9.71 0.90
C GLN A 151 -17.44 -11.11 0.82
N ALA A 152 -17.42 -11.85 1.93
CA ALA A 152 -18.00 -13.18 2.03
C ALA A 152 -19.53 -13.18 1.80
N THR A 153 -20.22 -12.19 2.33
CA THR A 153 -21.70 -12.14 2.33
C THR A 153 -22.29 -11.37 1.15
N THR A 154 -21.59 -10.37 0.63
CA THR A 154 -22.07 -9.53 -0.48
C THR A 154 -21.42 -9.87 -1.81
N GLY A 155 -20.19 -10.39 -1.79
CA GLY A 155 -19.39 -10.68 -2.98
C GLY A 155 -18.52 -9.52 -3.46
N SER A 156 -18.57 -8.37 -2.79
CA SER A 156 -17.74 -7.19 -3.04
C SER A 156 -17.28 -6.57 -1.71
N GLY A 157 -16.31 -5.67 -1.77
CA GLY A 157 -15.82 -4.95 -0.60
C GLY A 157 -15.20 -3.62 -1.03
N GLY A 158 -14.91 -2.77 -0.06
CA GLY A 158 -14.39 -1.43 -0.29
C GLY A 158 -14.74 -0.50 0.87
N TRP A 159 -14.21 0.72 0.81
CA TRP A 159 -14.47 1.76 1.81
C TRP A 159 -15.40 2.83 1.24
N PRO A 160 -16.25 3.47 2.06
CA PRO A 160 -16.40 3.29 3.51
C PRO A 160 -16.97 1.91 3.84
N LEU A 161 -16.44 1.25 4.86
CA LEU A 161 -16.90 -0.06 5.33
C LEU A 161 -17.81 0.16 6.53
N ASN A 162 -19.05 -0.33 6.45
CA ASN A 162 -20.06 -0.13 7.49
C ASN A 162 -20.63 -1.46 7.96
N VAL A 163 -20.46 -1.78 9.25
CA VAL A 163 -20.82 -3.08 9.80
C VAL A 163 -21.53 -2.96 11.14
N PHE A 164 -22.62 -3.68 11.29
CA PHE A 164 -23.36 -3.83 12.54
C PHE A 164 -22.90 -5.10 13.24
N VAL A 165 -22.41 -4.96 14.46
CA VAL A 165 -21.83 -6.06 15.23
C VAL A 165 -22.49 -6.18 16.60
N THR A 166 -22.59 -7.40 17.11
CA THR A 166 -23.16 -7.66 18.44
C THR A 166 -22.25 -7.09 19.55
N PRO A 167 -22.74 -6.93 20.80
CA PRO A 167 -21.86 -6.60 21.94
C PRO A 167 -20.70 -7.58 22.18
N ASP A 168 -20.79 -8.77 21.60
CA ASP A 168 -19.74 -9.80 21.60
C ASP A 168 -18.86 -9.72 20.35
N LEU A 169 -18.99 -8.64 19.57
CA LEU A 169 -18.25 -8.25 18.38
C LEU A 169 -18.53 -9.11 17.12
N GLU A 170 -19.52 -10.00 17.19
CA GLU A 170 -19.89 -10.89 16.08
C GLU A 170 -20.63 -10.11 14.98
N PRO A 171 -20.28 -10.24 13.69
CA PRO A 171 -20.91 -9.46 12.62
C PRO A 171 -22.33 -9.94 12.30
N VAL A 172 -23.26 -8.98 12.20
CA VAL A 172 -24.68 -9.22 11.90
C VAL A 172 -25.00 -8.89 10.45
N PHE A 173 -24.60 -7.70 10.00
CA PHE A 173 -24.90 -7.16 8.67
C PHE A 173 -23.85 -6.11 8.32
N GLY A 174 -23.52 -5.97 7.03
CA GLY A 174 -22.57 -4.96 6.60
C GLY A 174 -22.58 -4.73 5.10
N GLY A 175 -21.95 -3.65 4.70
CA GLY A 175 -21.83 -3.21 3.31
C GLY A 175 -20.80 -2.10 3.19
N THR A 176 -20.69 -1.55 1.98
CA THR A 176 -19.76 -0.45 1.70
C THR A 176 -20.50 0.89 1.82
N TYR A 177 -20.62 1.62 0.73
CA TYR A 177 -21.38 2.85 0.63
C TYR A 177 -22.89 2.57 0.57
N TRP A 178 -23.66 3.34 1.35
CA TRP A 178 -25.12 3.38 1.28
C TRP A 178 -25.56 4.83 1.09
N PRO A 179 -26.43 5.13 0.10
CA PRO A 179 -26.89 6.49 -0.15
C PRO A 179 -27.56 7.11 1.07
N GLY A 180 -27.18 8.34 1.39
CA GLY A 180 -27.81 9.12 2.46
C GLY A 180 -29.08 9.84 1.99
N PRO A 181 -29.84 10.48 2.91
CA PRO A 181 -31.07 11.20 2.56
C PRO A 181 -30.88 12.36 1.59
N THR A 182 -29.66 12.91 1.51
CA THR A 182 -29.30 14.01 0.61
C THR A 182 -28.62 13.53 -0.67
N SER A 183 -28.54 12.21 -0.89
CA SER A 183 -27.86 11.64 -2.05
C SER A 183 -28.55 12.03 -3.35
N GLN A 184 -27.75 12.38 -4.34
CA GLN A 184 -28.22 12.63 -5.71
C GLN A 184 -27.98 11.44 -6.62
N THR A 185 -27.29 10.40 -6.13
CA THR A 185 -26.96 9.23 -6.94
C THR A 185 -28.23 8.40 -7.23
N PRO A 186 -28.59 8.17 -8.50
CA PRO A 186 -29.74 7.36 -8.86
C PRO A 186 -29.42 5.88 -8.67
N PHE A 187 -29.62 5.35 -7.47
CA PHE A 187 -29.65 3.90 -7.25
C PHE A 187 -31.08 3.40 -7.33
N GLU A 188 -31.55 3.07 -8.55
CA GLU A 188 -32.78 2.31 -8.70
C GLU A 188 -32.65 0.99 -7.90
N ASP A 189 -33.65 0.71 -7.06
CA ASP A 189 -33.81 -0.52 -6.26
C ASP A 189 -32.88 -0.73 -5.03
N GLN A 190 -32.04 0.24 -4.62
CA GLN A 190 -31.30 0.13 -3.35
C GLN A 190 -32.03 0.78 -2.18
N VAL A 191 -31.93 0.16 -1.01
CA VAL A 191 -32.42 0.73 0.24
C VAL A 191 -31.39 1.73 0.77
N ASP A 192 -31.85 2.94 1.02
CA ASP A 192 -31.06 4.02 1.59
C ASP A 192 -30.59 3.70 3.02
N PHE A 193 -29.66 4.51 3.53
CA PHE A 193 -29.06 4.26 4.83
C PHE A 193 -30.10 4.34 5.97
N LEU A 194 -31.11 5.22 5.87
CA LEU A 194 -32.21 5.30 6.84
C LEU A 194 -33.02 4.00 6.93
N GLY A 195 -33.35 3.41 5.78
CA GLY A 195 -34.06 2.14 5.70
C GLY A 195 -33.28 1.01 6.36
N ILE A 196 -31.96 0.96 6.15
CA ILE A 196 -31.06 -0.02 6.78
C ILE A 196 -31.05 0.16 8.30
N LEU A 197 -30.84 1.39 8.79
CA LEU A 197 -30.78 1.70 10.22
C LEU A 197 -32.08 1.32 10.95
N ASN A 198 -33.23 1.75 10.41
CA ASN A 198 -34.54 1.45 10.98
C ASN A 198 -34.81 -0.06 11.02
N LYS A 199 -34.44 -0.77 9.94
CA LYS A 199 -34.64 -2.21 9.85
C LYS A 199 -33.80 -2.97 10.86
N LEU A 200 -32.52 -2.63 11.01
CA LEU A 200 -31.64 -3.31 11.95
C LEU A 200 -31.95 -2.99 13.41
N SER A 201 -32.33 -1.75 13.73
CA SER A 201 -32.82 -1.39 15.06
C SER A 201 -34.04 -2.24 15.45
N THR A 202 -35.00 -2.38 14.53
CA THR A 202 -36.19 -3.21 14.73
C THR A 202 -35.85 -4.69 14.90
N VAL A 203 -35.02 -5.23 14.00
CA VAL A 203 -34.65 -6.65 14.00
C VAL A 203 -33.85 -7.03 15.25
N TRP A 204 -32.95 -6.17 15.73
CA TRP A 204 -32.23 -6.42 16.98
C TRP A 204 -33.18 -6.47 18.18
N ARG A 205 -34.09 -5.48 18.30
CA ARG A 205 -35.06 -5.41 19.41
C ARG A 205 -36.03 -6.58 19.43
N GLU A 206 -36.48 -7.03 18.26
CA GLU A 206 -37.56 -8.04 18.15
C GLU A 206 -37.04 -9.47 17.97
N GLN A 207 -35.82 -9.65 17.45
CA GLN A 207 -35.25 -10.95 17.09
C GLN A 207 -33.80 -11.12 17.59
N GLU A 208 -33.42 -10.50 18.70
CA GLU A 208 -32.06 -10.52 19.27
C GLU A 208 -31.42 -11.92 19.25
N GLN A 209 -32.12 -12.92 19.79
CA GLN A 209 -31.59 -14.28 19.91
C GLN A 209 -31.28 -14.90 18.54
N ARG A 210 -32.09 -14.58 17.52
CA ARG A 210 -31.83 -15.02 16.15
C ARG A 210 -30.61 -14.29 15.59
N CYS A 211 -30.48 -12.98 15.79
CA CYS A 211 -29.29 -12.23 15.38
C CYS A 211 -28.01 -12.84 15.96
N ARG A 212 -28.00 -13.13 17.27
CA ARG A 212 -26.85 -13.77 17.94
C ARG A 212 -26.56 -15.16 17.39
N SER A 213 -27.58 -15.98 17.16
CA SER A 213 -27.40 -17.32 16.58
C SER A 213 -26.83 -17.26 15.16
N ASP A 214 -27.38 -16.40 14.30
CA ASP A 214 -26.94 -16.24 12.91
C ASP A 214 -25.51 -15.67 12.86
N SER A 215 -25.19 -14.69 13.71
CA SER A 215 -23.84 -14.08 13.79
C SER A 215 -22.78 -15.09 14.24
N LYS A 216 -23.11 -15.97 15.20
CA LYS A 216 -22.23 -17.08 15.60
C LYS A 216 -21.96 -18.05 14.46
N GLN A 217 -23.01 -18.43 13.72
CA GLN A 217 -22.87 -19.32 12.58
C GLN A 217 -22.01 -18.69 11.47
N ILE A 218 -22.21 -17.40 11.19
CA ILE A 218 -21.39 -16.64 10.25
C ILE A 218 -19.94 -16.59 10.75
N LEU A 219 -19.71 -16.31 12.04
CA LEU A 219 -18.37 -16.27 12.60
C LEU A 219 -17.68 -17.64 12.55
N GLU A 220 -18.40 -18.74 12.74
CA GLU A 220 -17.86 -20.10 12.55
C GLU A 220 -17.48 -20.35 11.08
N GLN A 221 -18.28 -19.86 10.12
CA GLN A 221 -17.95 -19.94 8.70
C GLN A 221 -16.74 -19.06 8.35
N LEU A 222 -16.69 -17.83 8.87
CA LEU A 222 -15.54 -16.95 8.72
C LEU A 222 -14.31 -17.55 9.38
N LYS A 223 -14.41 -18.19 10.54
CA LYS A 223 -13.31 -18.95 11.15
C LYS A 223 -12.87 -20.07 10.23
N SER A 224 -13.78 -20.88 9.68
CA SER A 224 -13.42 -21.92 8.71
C SER A 224 -12.82 -21.38 7.42
N PHE A 225 -13.13 -20.13 7.04
CA PHE A 225 -12.67 -19.48 5.82
C PHE A 225 -11.33 -18.78 6.01
N ALA A 226 -11.25 -17.92 7.02
CA ALA A 226 -10.07 -17.16 7.45
C ALA A 226 -9.02 -18.00 8.19
N ALA A 227 -9.38 -19.24 8.50
CA ALA A 227 -8.43 -20.33 8.59
C ALA A 227 -7.92 -20.71 7.17
N GLU A 228 -7.72 -19.66 6.34
CA GLU A 228 -6.80 -19.63 5.23
C GLU A 228 -5.43 -20.03 5.79
N GLY A 229 -4.93 -21.11 5.24
CA GLY A 229 -3.79 -21.81 5.75
C GLY A 229 -4.10 -22.95 6.70
N THR A 230 -5.35 -23.41 6.87
CA THR A 230 -5.71 -24.54 7.78
C THR A 230 -6.33 -25.75 7.10
N PHE A 231 -6.49 -25.74 5.78
CA PHE A 231 -7.04 -26.87 5.04
C PHE A 231 -6.05 -28.04 4.84
N GLY A 232 -4.88 -28.02 5.48
CA GLY A 232 -3.87 -29.09 5.39
C GLY A 232 -4.41 -30.50 5.65
N ASP A 233 -5.51 -30.65 6.41
CA ASP A 233 -6.14 -31.95 6.68
C ASP A 233 -7.09 -32.46 5.57
N ARG A 234 -7.39 -31.67 4.53
CA ARG A 234 -8.32 -32.07 3.45
C ARG A 234 -7.67 -32.81 2.29
N LEU A 235 -6.35 -32.77 2.14
CA LEU A 235 -5.66 -33.39 1.00
C LEU A 235 -5.13 -34.81 1.28
N GLY A 236 -5.25 -35.31 2.52
CA GLY A 236 -4.82 -36.66 2.90
C GLY A 236 -3.30 -36.85 2.88
N GLU A 237 -2.81 -37.95 3.46
CA GLU A 237 -1.40 -38.37 3.37
C GLU A 237 -1.09 -38.76 1.91
N GLY A 238 -0.73 -37.77 1.09
CA GLY A 238 -0.41 -37.98 -0.33
C GLY A 238 -0.43 -36.73 -1.23
N SER A 239 -0.47 -35.51 -0.70
CA SER A 239 -0.23 -34.30 -1.51
C SER A 239 1.21 -34.25 -1.99
N ASP A 240 1.43 -33.98 -3.28
CA ASP A 240 2.77 -33.77 -3.87
C ASP A 240 3.42 -32.44 -3.41
N GLY A 241 2.72 -31.64 -2.60
CA GLY A 241 3.19 -30.38 -2.04
C GLY A 241 3.01 -29.19 -2.98
N LEU A 242 3.58 -28.04 -2.61
CA LEU A 242 3.68 -26.88 -3.51
C LEU A 242 4.83 -27.07 -4.49
N ASP A 243 4.52 -26.94 -5.79
CA ASP A 243 5.49 -27.14 -6.85
C ASP A 243 5.62 -25.99 -7.85
N ILE A 244 6.63 -26.10 -8.73
CA ILE A 244 6.99 -25.03 -9.67
C ILE A 244 5.93 -24.91 -10.77
N GLU A 245 5.16 -25.96 -11.03
CA GLU A 245 4.04 -26.01 -11.97
C GLU A 245 2.97 -24.96 -11.62
N LEU A 246 2.82 -24.61 -10.34
CA LEU A 246 1.93 -23.51 -9.91
C LEU A 246 2.28 -22.15 -10.53
N LEU A 247 3.55 -21.92 -10.90
CA LEU A 247 3.95 -20.69 -11.60
C LEU A 247 3.38 -20.68 -13.02
N GLU A 248 3.29 -21.83 -13.68
CA GLU A 248 2.66 -21.95 -14.99
C GLU A 248 1.15 -21.66 -14.88
N GLU A 249 0.47 -22.28 -13.92
CA GLU A 249 -0.97 -22.09 -13.69
C GLU A 249 -1.33 -20.63 -13.38
N ALA A 250 -0.55 -19.98 -12.50
CA ALA A 250 -0.73 -18.55 -12.22
C ALA A 250 -0.53 -17.69 -13.47
N ASN A 251 0.50 -17.99 -14.27
CA ASN A 251 0.77 -17.27 -15.51
C ASN A 251 -0.35 -17.45 -16.55
N GLN A 252 -0.85 -18.67 -16.73
CA GLN A 252 -1.97 -18.98 -17.63
C GLN A 252 -3.24 -18.22 -17.22
N HIS A 253 -3.51 -18.11 -15.92
CA HIS A 253 -4.62 -17.31 -15.42
C HIS A 253 -4.46 -15.82 -15.79
N PHE A 254 -3.29 -15.23 -15.55
CA PHE A 254 -3.03 -13.84 -15.92
C PHE A 254 -3.12 -13.62 -17.43
N ALA A 255 -2.61 -14.55 -18.24
CA ALA A 255 -2.76 -14.49 -19.69
C ALA A 255 -4.24 -14.50 -20.14
N SER A 256 -5.09 -15.28 -19.47
CA SER A 256 -6.52 -15.37 -19.80
C SER A 256 -7.33 -14.12 -19.42
N THR A 257 -6.85 -13.35 -18.45
CA THR A 257 -7.54 -12.15 -17.90
C THR A 257 -6.90 -10.84 -18.33
N PHE A 258 -5.81 -10.89 -19.10
CA PHE A 258 -5.08 -9.72 -19.57
C PHE A 258 -5.89 -8.90 -20.57
N ASP A 259 -6.05 -7.61 -20.28
CA ASP A 259 -6.63 -6.66 -21.22
C ASP A 259 -5.55 -6.18 -22.20
N SER A 260 -5.49 -6.81 -23.37
CA SER A 260 -4.50 -6.44 -24.40
C SER A 260 -4.69 -5.05 -25.00
N LYS A 261 -5.88 -4.44 -24.88
CA LYS A 261 -6.17 -3.09 -25.39
C LYS A 261 -5.65 -2.02 -24.43
N ASN A 262 -5.94 -2.18 -23.15
CA ASN A 262 -5.70 -1.15 -22.14
C ASN A 262 -4.58 -1.51 -21.15
N GLY A 263 -4.04 -2.72 -21.18
CA GLY A 263 -3.19 -3.24 -20.11
C GLY A 263 -3.97 -3.52 -18.81
N GLY A 264 -3.31 -4.20 -17.88
CA GLY A 264 -3.91 -4.68 -16.64
C GLY A 264 -4.73 -5.95 -16.82
N PHE A 265 -5.45 -6.32 -15.75
CA PHE A 265 -6.19 -7.57 -15.66
C PHE A 265 -7.63 -7.29 -15.22
N GLY A 266 -8.58 -8.00 -15.83
CA GLY A 266 -10.01 -7.84 -15.50
C GLY A 266 -10.65 -6.56 -16.03
N SER A 267 -11.84 -6.25 -15.52
CA SER A 267 -12.66 -5.09 -15.90
C SER A 267 -12.41 -3.87 -15.00
N ALA A 268 -13.11 -2.77 -15.26
CA ALA A 268 -13.15 -1.62 -14.37
C ALA A 268 -13.92 -1.94 -13.06
N PRO A 269 -13.58 -1.30 -11.92
CA PRO A 269 -12.40 -0.46 -11.71
C PRO A 269 -11.10 -1.27 -11.74
N LYS A 270 -9.99 -0.64 -12.15
CA LYS A 270 -8.67 -1.28 -12.27
C LYS A 270 -7.67 -0.77 -11.25
N PHE A 271 -6.96 -1.70 -10.62
CA PHE A 271 -5.86 -1.43 -9.69
C PHE A 271 -4.51 -1.80 -10.34
N PRO A 272 -3.41 -1.08 -10.04
CA PRO A 272 -2.09 -1.41 -10.57
C PRO A 272 -1.61 -2.81 -10.18
N THR A 273 -1.95 -3.30 -8.99
CA THR A 273 -1.58 -4.63 -8.45
C THR A 273 -0.10 -5.01 -8.62
N PRO A 274 0.84 -4.26 -8.00
CA PRO A 274 2.28 -4.42 -8.24
C PRO A 274 2.82 -5.85 -8.00
N SER A 275 2.32 -6.59 -7.00
CA SER A 275 2.73 -7.99 -6.75
C SER A 275 2.56 -8.90 -7.97
N LYS A 276 1.45 -8.74 -8.71
CA LYS A 276 1.16 -9.51 -9.93
C LYS A 276 2.13 -9.15 -11.06
N LEU A 277 2.37 -7.85 -11.23
CA LEU A 277 3.31 -7.34 -12.23
C LEU A 277 4.75 -7.79 -11.92
N SER A 278 5.14 -7.76 -10.65
CA SER A 278 6.45 -8.24 -10.20
C SER A 278 6.63 -9.73 -10.48
N PHE A 279 5.60 -10.56 -10.25
CA PHE A 279 5.63 -11.99 -10.58
C PHE A 279 5.87 -12.21 -12.08
N LEU A 280 5.09 -11.54 -12.94
CA LEU A 280 5.20 -11.69 -14.39
C LEU A 280 6.56 -11.24 -14.95
N LEU A 281 7.16 -10.18 -14.39
CA LEU A 281 8.51 -9.74 -14.76
C LEU A 281 9.58 -10.78 -14.38
N ARG A 282 9.42 -11.41 -13.21
CA ARG A 282 10.36 -12.37 -12.62
C ARG A 282 10.41 -13.71 -13.34
N LEU A 283 9.32 -14.16 -13.96
CA LEU A 283 9.23 -15.49 -14.57
C LEU A 283 10.42 -15.82 -15.49
N GLY A 284 10.77 -14.90 -16.39
CA GLY A 284 11.90 -15.08 -17.31
C GLY A 284 13.28 -14.92 -16.67
N GLN A 285 13.38 -14.78 -15.35
CA GLN A 285 14.63 -14.58 -14.61
C GLN A 285 14.91 -15.69 -13.59
N TYR A 286 13.98 -16.63 -13.42
CA TYR A 286 14.19 -17.82 -12.61
C TYR A 286 15.20 -18.80 -13.27
N PRO A 287 15.73 -19.78 -12.52
CA PRO A 287 16.60 -20.81 -13.09
C PRO A 287 15.98 -21.57 -14.28
N PRO A 288 16.81 -22.15 -15.17
CA PRO A 288 16.33 -22.84 -16.38
C PRO A 288 15.21 -23.85 -16.16
N VAL A 289 15.25 -24.60 -15.06
CA VAL A 289 14.19 -25.58 -14.73
C VAL A 289 12.80 -24.94 -14.62
N VAL A 290 12.69 -23.74 -14.05
CA VAL A 290 11.41 -23.00 -13.97
C VAL A 290 10.99 -22.53 -15.35
N ILE A 291 11.94 -22.03 -16.16
CA ILE A 291 11.68 -21.57 -17.52
C ILE A 291 11.23 -22.73 -18.42
N ASP A 292 11.75 -23.93 -18.20
CA ASP A 292 11.39 -25.14 -18.93
C ASP A 292 9.97 -25.63 -18.56
N VAL A 293 9.58 -25.52 -17.28
CA VAL A 293 8.22 -25.82 -16.80
C VAL A 293 7.21 -24.82 -17.36
N VAL A 294 7.44 -23.51 -17.17
CA VAL A 294 6.50 -22.46 -17.59
C VAL A 294 6.48 -22.29 -19.10
N GLY A 295 7.60 -22.56 -19.76
CA GLY A 295 7.82 -22.31 -21.19
C GLY A 295 8.47 -20.95 -21.45
N ALA A 296 9.58 -20.94 -22.18
CA ALA A 296 10.31 -19.71 -22.51
C ALA A 296 9.47 -18.69 -23.32
N ALA A 297 8.51 -19.16 -24.12
CA ALA A 297 7.60 -18.28 -24.85
C ALA A 297 6.60 -17.59 -23.90
N ASP A 298 6.05 -18.34 -22.95
CA ASP A 298 5.10 -17.84 -21.98
C ASP A 298 5.75 -16.92 -20.95
N CYS A 299 7.00 -17.18 -20.57
CA CYS A 299 7.82 -16.25 -19.78
C CYS A 299 8.01 -14.90 -20.48
N ARG A 300 8.28 -14.90 -21.79
CA ARG A 300 8.37 -13.66 -22.59
C ARG A 300 7.02 -12.98 -22.71
N ASN A 301 5.94 -13.75 -22.87
CA ASN A 301 4.58 -13.20 -22.90
C ASN A 301 4.22 -12.53 -21.57
N ALA A 302 4.55 -13.15 -20.44
CA ALA A 302 4.37 -12.58 -19.10
C ALA A 302 5.06 -11.22 -18.95
N GLN A 303 6.33 -11.14 -19.34
CA GLN A 303 7.08 -9.88 -19.34
C GLN A 303 6.42 -8.81 -20.23
N ASN A 304 5.94 -9.20 -21.41
CA ASN A 304 5.23 -8.28 -22.31
C ASN A 304 3.92 -7.77 -21.70
N MET A 305 3.14 -8.63 -21.03
CA MET A 305 1.91 -8.23 -20.33
C MET A 305 2.22 -7.20 -19.24
N ALA A 306 3.24 -7.45 -18.42
CA ALA A 306 3.65 -6.55 -17.35
C ALA A 306 4.13 -5.19 -17.90
N VAL A 307 5.07 -5.19 -18.86
CA VAL A 307 5.60 -3.95 -19.45
C VAL A 307 4.53 -3.17 -20.18
N THR A 308 3.62 -3.83 -20.91
CA THR A 308 2.48 -3.17 -21.58
C THR A 308 1.56 -2.51 -20.56
N THR A 309 1.26 -3.20 -19.45
CA THR A 309 0.45 -2.67 -18.37
C THR A 309 1.09 -1.44 -17.73
N LEU A 310 2.39 -1.52 -17.39
CA LEU A 310 3.13 -0.40 -16.81
C LEU A 310 3.14 0.82 -17.75
N ARG A 311 3.35 0.65 -19.05
CA ARG A 311 3.26 1.78 -20.00
C ARG A 311 1.87 2.40 -20.06
N LYS A 312 0.81 1.58 -19.95
CA LYS A 312 -0.58 2.08 -19.94
C LYS A 312 -0.90 2.85 -18.68
N ILE A 313 -0.45 2.36 -17.52
CA ILE A 313 -0.56 3.07 -16.24
C ILE A 313 0.23 4.39 -16.28
N ALA A 314 1.50 4.36 -16.73
CA ALA A 314 2.37 5.54 -16.83
C ALA A 314 1.80 6.66 -17.72
N ARG A 315 0.99 6.29 -18.73
CA ARG A 315 0.35 7.23 -19.65
C ARG A 315 -1.08 7.62 -19.24
N GLY A 316 -1.72 6.85 -18.37
CA GLY A 316 -3.10 7.08 -17.93
C GLY A 316 -3.27 8.34 -17.10
N GLY A 317 -4.52 8.70 -16.82
CA GLY A 317 -4.90 9.77 -15.91
C GLY A 317 -4.67 9.44 -14.44
N ILE A 318 -4.44 8.16 -14.11
CA ILE A 318 -3.98 7.71 -12.78
C ILE A 318 -2.59 8.28 -12.41
N HIS A 319 -1.79 8.70 -13.39
CA HIS A 319 -0.50 9.36 -13.18
C HIS A 319 -0.69 10.88 -13.12
N ASP A 320 -0.24 11.53 -12.05
CA ASP A 320 -0.21 13.00 -12.00
C ASP A 320 0.94 13.53 -12.86
N HIS A 321 0.64 13.78 -14.14
CA HIS A 321 1.61 14.27 -15.10
C HIS A 321 2.24 15.62 -14.73
N ILE A 322 1.62 16.41 -13.83
CA ILE A 322 2.10 17.75 -13.45
C ILE A 322 2.89 17.73 -12.14
N GLY A 323 2.50 16.86 -11.21
CA GLY A 323 3.00 16.79 -9.84
C GLY A 323 3.77 15.53 -9.44
N ASN A 324 3.89 14.55 -10.34
CA ASN A 324 4.46 13.22 -10.10
C ASN A 324 3.56 12.32 -9.23
N GLY A 325 3.88 11.03 -9.22
CA GLY A 325 3.21 10.02 -8.41
C GLY A 325 1.86 9.59 -8.99
N PHE A 326 1.36 8.48 -8.45
CA PHE A 326 0.18 7.78 -8.94
C PHE A 326 -0.94 7.82 -7.91
N ALA A 327 -2.15 8.01 -8.40
CA ALA A 327 -3.36 7.71 -7.66
C ALA A 327 -3.52 6.19 -7.49
N ARG A 328 -4.31 5.76 -6.50
CA ARG A 328 -4.40 4.36 -6.09
C ARG A 328 -4.98 3.46 -7.18
N TYR A 329 -6.04 3.90 -7.85
CA TYR A 329 -6.74 3.07 -8.84
C TYR A 329 -7.50 3.91 -9.87
N SER A 330 -7.90 3.25 -10.96
CA SER A 330 -8.69 3.82 -12.03
C SER A 330 -10.14 3.33 -11.95
N VAL A 331 -11.09 4.26 -12.02
CA VAL A 331 -12.53 3.99 -12.20
C VAL A 331 -12.76 3.36 -13.57
N THR A 332 -12.06 3.84 -14.60
CA THR A 332 -12.21 3.36 -15.98
C THR A 332 -11.20 2.26 -16.33
N ALA A 333 -11.55 1.41 -17.30
CA ALA A 333 -10.70 0.29 -17.72
C ALA A 333 -9.45 0.73 -18.52
N ASP A 334 -9.42 1.94 -19.05
CA ASP A 334 -8.33 2.50 -19.86
C ASP A 334 -7.37 3.40 -19.07
N TRP A 335 -7.48 3.41 -17.74
CA TRP A 335 -6.66 4.18 -16.81
C TRP A 335 -6.86 5.70 -16.90
N SER A 336 -7.92 6.17 -17.57
CA SER A 336 -8.14 7.60 -17.86
C SER A 336 -8.69 8.41 -16.67
N LEU A 337 -9.49 7.80 -15.79
CA LEU A 337 -10.13 8.47 -14.66
C LEU A 337 -9.78 7.73 -13.36
N PRO A 338 -8.98 8.34 -12.46
CA PRO A 338 -8.74 7.79 -11.14
C PRO A 338 -9.76 8.26 -10.11
N HIS A 339 -9.81 7.58 -8.97
CA HIS A 339 -10.07 8.28 -7.72
C HIS A 339 -8.74 8.85 -7.22
N PHE A 340 -8.69 10.14 -6.91
CA PHE A 340 -7.44 10.92 -6.85
C PHE A 340 -6.60 10.74 -5.59
N GLU A 341 -6.96 9.78 -4.73
CA GLU A 341 -6.18 9.41 -3.55
C GLU A 341 -4.80 8.87 -3.95
N LYS A 342 -3.73 9.41 -3.35
CA LYS A 342 -2.36 8.91 -3.57
C LYS A 342 -1.82 8.32 -2.29
N MET A 343 -1.49 7.02 -2.34
CA MET A 343 -1.01 6.28 -1.16
C MET A 343 0.49 6.03 -1.25
N LEU A 344 1.18 6.05 -0.10
CA LEU A 344 2.60 5.72 0.00
C LEU A 344 2.90 4.31 -0.50
N TYR A 345 2.15 3.31 -0.03
CA TYR A 345 2.42 1.90 -0.36
C TYR A 345 2.20 1.58 -1.84
N ASP A 346 1.24 2.23 -2.52
CA ASP A 346 1.01 2.05 -3.96
C ASP A 346 2.20 2.58 -4.76
N ASN A 347 2.64 3.81 -4.46
CA ASN A 347 3.77 4.44 -5.13
C ASN A 347 5.10 3.71 -4.84
N ALA A 348 5.34 3.32 -3.59
CA ALA A 348 6.55 2.58 -3.22
C ALA A 348 6.65 1.21 -3.91
N GLN A 349 5.54 0.47 -4.01
CA GLN A 349 5.49 -0.79 -4.74
C GLN A 349 5.66 -0.58 -6.25
N LEU A 350 5.04 0.45 -6.82
CA LEU A 350 5.23 0.79 -8.24
C LEU A 350 6.69 1.13 -8.54
N LEU A 351 7.39 1.84 -7.66
CA LEU A 351 8.81 2.15 -7.83
C LEU A 351 9.66 0.87 -8.00
N HIS A 352 9.43 -0.15 -7.15
CA HIS A 352 10.11 -1.44 -7.29
C HIS A 352 9.89 -2.08 -8.66
N VAL A 353 8.63 -2.12 -9.12
CA VAL A 353 8.24 -2.83 -10.35
C VAL A 353 8.66 -2.06 -11.60
N TYR A 354 8.57 -0.73 -11.61
CA TYR A 354 9.10 0.09 -12.71
C TYR A 354 10.61 -0.01 -12.82
N LEU A 355 11.32 -0.08 -11.68
CA LEU A 355 12.76 -0.30 -11.67
C LEU A 355 13.12 -1.65 -12.30
N ASP A 356 12.45 -2.74 -11.91
CA ASP A 356 12.67 -4.07 -12.50
C ASP A 356 12.32 -4.09 -14.01
N ALA A 357 11.21 -3.46 -14.40
CA ALA A 357 10.82 -3.35 -15.80
C ALA A 357 11.83 -2.54 -16.64
N PHE A 358 12.40 -1.46 -16.10
CA PHE A 358 13.49 -0.73 -16.71
C PHE A 358 14.75 -1.60 -16.84
N LEU A 359 15.14 -2.34 -15.80
CA LEU A 359 16.32 -3.20 -15.84
C LEU A 359 16.20 -4.31 -16.91
N LEU A 360 14.99 -4.83 -17.12
CA LEU A 360 14.69 -5.84 -18.14
C LEU A 360 14.61 -5.27 -19.57
N SER A 361 13.87 -4.19 -19.75
CA SER A 361 13.56 -3.65 -21.09
C SER A 361 14.52 -2.57 -21.57
N ARG A 362 15.23 -1.92 -20.64
CA ARG A 362 16.03 -0.70 -20.85
C ARG A 362 15.24 0.45 -21.49
N ASP A 363 13.93 0.47 -21.28
CA ASP A 363 13.04 1.52 -21.77
C ASP A 363 13.20 2.82 -20.96
N ALA A 364 13.58 3.90 -21.65
CA ALA A 364 13.76 5.22 -21.05
C ALA A 364 12.46 5.82 -20.49
N GLU A 365 11.29 5.46 -21.04
CA GLU A 365 9.99 5.88 -20.49
C GLU A 365 9.79 5.34 -19.08
N LEU A 366 10.12 4.06 -18.86
CA LEU A 366 10.02 3.43 -17.54
C LEU A 366 11.03 4.00 -16.55
N LEU A 367 12.25 4.32 -17.01
CA LEU A 367 13.22 5.04 -16.18
C LEU A 367 12.71 6.44 -15.79
N GLY A 368 12.05 7.14 -16.70
CA GLY A 368 11.39 8.41 -16.40
C GLY A 368 10.40 8.29 -15.24
N VAL A 369 9.60 7.21 -15.22
CA VAL A 369 8.65 6.93 -14.13
C VAL A 369 9.36 6.59 -12.82
N VAL A 370 10.52 5.91 -12.86
CA VAL A 370 11.35 5.67 -11.66
C VAL A 370 11.76 7.00 -11.02
N TYR A 371 12.22 7.98 -11.82
CA TYR A 371 12.55 9.32 -11.31
C TYR A 371 11.32 10.09 -10.82
N ASP A 372 10.18 9.96 -11.51
CA ASP A 372 8.92 10.59 -11.16
C ASP A 372 8.46 10.16 -9.76
N ILE A 373 8.31 8.85 -9.53
CA ILE A 373 7.88 8.31 -8.23
C ILE A 373 8.92 8.62 -7.15
N SER A 374 10.21 8.45 -7.44
CA SER A 374 11.25 8.74 -6.45
C SER A 374 11.21 10.20 -6.00
N THR A 375 10.95 11.13 -6.93
CA THR A 375 10.78 12.55 -6.62
C THR A 375 9.55 12.75 -5.75
N TYR A 376 8.39 12.20 -6.12
CA TYR A 376 7.17 12.29 -5.32
C TYR A 376 7.39 11.83 -3.86
N LEU A 377 8.06 10.69 -3.67
CA LEU A 377 8.38 10.19 -2.33
C LEU A 377 9.32 11.11 -1.55
N THR A 378 10.35 11.69 -2.20
CA THR A 378 11.37 12.50 -1.53
C THR A 378 11.04 13.99 -1.42
N THR A 379 9.97 14.46 -2.07
CA THR A 379 9.51 15.86 -1.97
C THR A 379 8.18 15.99 -1.25
N ASP A 380 7.18 15.22 -1.66
CA ASP A 380 5.79 15.49 -1.30
C ASP A 380 5.35 14.69 -0.07
N LEU A 381 5.82 13.46 0.06
CA LEU A 381 5.53 12.60 1.22
C LEU A 381 6.64 12.61 2.28
N ALA A 382 7.79 13.21 2.02
CA ALA A 382 8.92 13.15 2.94
C ALA A 382 8.68 13.99 4.21
N HIS A 383 8.77 13.36 5.39
CA HIS A 383 8.82 14.07 6.65
C HIS A 383 10.23 14.64 6.89
N PRO A 384 10.40 15.92 7.30
CA PRO A 384 11.72 16.55 7.42
C PRO A 384 12.69 15.86 8.38
N ALA A 385 12.19 15.21 9.45
CA ALA A 385 13.03 14.46 10.39
C ALA A 385 13.36 13.03 9.91
N GLY A 386 12.76 12.57 8.80
CA GLY A 386 12.81 11.20 8.32
C GLY A 386 11.43 10.53 8.39
N GLY A 387 11.26 9.51 7.55
CA GLY A 387 9.99 8.82 7.31
C GLY A 387 9.18 9.49 6.19
N PHE A 388 8.11 8.82 5.80
CA PHE A 388 7.18 9.24 4.75
C PHE A 388 5.74 9.21 5.28
N TYR A 389 5.00 10.26 4.96
CA TYR A 389 3.57 10.41 5.24
C TYR A 389 2.73 9.38 4.47
N SER A 390 1.53 9.09 4.98
CA SER A 390 0.76 7.91 4.58
C SER A 390 0.04 8.12 3.23
N SER A 391 -0.54 9.29 3.01
CA SER A 391 -1.33 9.59 1.80
C SER A 391 -1.58 11.08 1.54
N GLU A 392 -2.01 11.39 0.32
CA GLU A 392 -2.67 12.64 -0.07
C GLU A 392 -4.16 12.40 -0.33
N ASP A 393 -5.00 13.31 0.17
CA ASP A 393 -6.47 13.29 0.01
C ASP A 393 -6.89 13.30 -1.48
N ALA A 394 -7.95 12.56 -1.82
CA ALA A 394 -8.57 12.65 -3.14
C ALA A 394 -9.25 14.02 -3.34
N ASP A 395 -9.72 14.61 -2.24
CA ASP A 395 -10.54 15.81 -2.24
C ASP A 395 -9.73 17.04 -1.85
N SER A 396 -9.97 18.16 -2.54
CA SER A 396 -9.34 19.45 -2.22
C SER A 396 -10.25 20.62 -2.55
N LEU A 397 -9.96 21.78 -1.95
CA LEU A 397 -10.56 23.03 -2.37
C LEU A 397 -9.92 23.44 -3.71
N TYR A 398 -10.73 23.91 -4.66
CA TYR A 398 -10.18 24.39 -5.93
C TYR A 398 -9.32 25.64 -5.71
N ARG A 399 -9.77 26.59 -4.88
CA ARG A 399 -9.02 27.81 -4.49
C ARG A 399 -9.14 28.11 -3.00
N LYS A 400 -8.20 28.92 -2.50
CA LYS A 400 -8.26 29.45 -1.14
C LYS A 400 -9.52 30.28 -0.94
N GLY A 401 -10.33 29.91 0.05
CA GLY A 401 -11.59 30.59 0.38
C GLY A 401 -12.84 29.89 -0.15
N ASP A 402 -12.70 28.84 -0.96
CA ASP A 402 -13.82 27.95 -1.27
C ASP A 402 -14.27 27.21 0.00
N SER A 403 -15.55 26.88 0.10
CA SER A 403 -16.14 26.21 1.27
C SER A 403 -16.32 24.70 1.07
N GLU A 404 -16.28 24.22 -0.17
CA GLU A 404 -16.57 22.83 -0.53
C GLU A 404 -15.37 22.21 -1.24
N LYS A 405 -14.91 21.08 -0.71
CA LYS A 405 -13.94 20.25 -1.41
C LYS A 405 -14.62 19.46 -2.52
N ARG A 406 -13.86 19.17 -3.57
CA ARG A 406 -14.28 18.30 -4.67
C ARG A 406 -13.20 17.28 -4.98
N GLU A 407 -13.61 16.11 -5.46
CA GLU A 407 -12.67 15.11 -5.94
C GLU A 407 -11.80 15.68 -7.07
N GLY A 408 -10.49 15.46 -6.98
CA GLY A 408 -9.59 15.77 -8.08
C GLY A 408 -9.36 17.26 -8.35
N ALA A 409 -9.92 18.19 -7.55
CA ALA A 409 -9.89 19.63 -7.83
C ALA A 409 -8.48 20.21 -8.03
N PHE A 410 -7.49 19.66 -7.33
CA PHE A 410 -6.08 20.02 -7.51
C PHE A 410 -5.49 19.54 -8.84
N TYR A 411 -6.00 18.46 -9.43
CA TYR A 411 -5.39 17.72 -10.54
C TYR A 411 -6.03 17.99 -11.90
N VAL A 412 -7.33 18.29 -11.96
CA VAL A 412 -8.09 18.41 -13.21
C VAL A 412 -8.04 19.80 -13.83
N TRP A 413 -8.32 19.93 -15.13
CA TRP A 413 -8.19 21.21 -15.86
C TRP A 413 -9.37 21.49 -16.78
N THR A 414 -9.87 22.72 -16.77
CA THR A 414 -10.75 23.19 -17.84
C THR A 414 -9.94 23.56 -19.07
N LYS A 415 -10.51 23.38 -20.27
CA LYS A 415 -9.88 23.82 -21.53
C LYS A 415 -9.46 25.29 -21.50
N ARG A 416 -10.34 26.15 -20.98
CA ARG A 416 -10.10 27.59 -20.87
C ARG A 416 -8.93 27.93 -19.94
N GLU A 417 -8.80 27.22 -18.82
CA GLU A 417 -7.64 27.39 -17.93
C GLU A 417 -6.35 26.97 -18.63
N PHE A 418 -6.39 25.84 -19.35
CA PHE A 418 -5.28 25.33 -20.14
C PHE A 418 -4.81 26.35 -21.19
N GLU A 419 -5.74 26.96 -21.93
CA GLU A 419 -5.49 28.04 -22.90
C GLU A 419 -4.85 29.28 -22.26
N ASN A 420 -5.36 29.71 -21.11
CA ASN A 420 -4.86 30.88 -20.41
C ASN A 420 -3.42 30.69 -19.91
N VAL A 421 -3.07 29.48 -19.45
CA VAL A 421 -1.73 29.18 -18.92
C VAL A 421 -0.70 28.99 -20.03
N LEU A 422 -1.06 28.26 -21.09
CA LEU A 422 -0.11 27.83 -22.12
C LEU A 422 0.02 28.81 -23.29
N GLY A 423 -1.03 29.60 -23.54
CA GLY A 423 -1.10 30.50 -24.69
C GLY A 423 -1.23 29.77 -26.03
N SER A 424 -1.45 30.54 -27.09
CA SER A 424 -1.93 30.03 -28.39
C SER A 424 -0.96 29.14 -29.16
N GLN A 425 0.32 29.09 -28.78
CA GLN A 425 1.32 28.25 -29.45
C GLN A 425 1.45 26.87 -28.81
N ALA A 426 1.55 26.81 -27.48
CA ALA A 426 1.78 25.55 -26.77
C ALA A 426 0.48 24.77 -26.52
N GLU A 427 -0.62 25.48 -26.33
CA GLU A 427 -1.92 24.89 -25.97
C GLU A 427 -2.39 23.80 -26.94
N PRO A 428 -2.44 23.99 -28.28
CA PRO A 428 -2.98 22.96 -29.16
C PRO A 428 -2.15 21.66 -29.13
N ILE A 429 -0.84 21.79 -28.92
CA ILE A 429 0.10 20.68 -28.85
C ILE A 429 -0.09 19.92 -27.53
N LEU A 430 -0.15 20.62 -26.39
CA LEU A 430 -0.37 19.95 -25.10
C LEU A 430 -1.78 19.37 -24.99
N SER A 431 -2.80 19.99 -25.59
CA SER A 431 -4.14 19.41 -25.62
C SER A 431 -4.19 18.11 -26.41
N ALA A 432 -3.53 18.06 -27.56
CA ALA A 432 -3.39 16.83 -28.34
C ALA A 432 -2.51 15.77 -27.64
N PHE A 433 -1.54 16.21 -26.82
CA PHE A 433 -0.71 15.32 -26.02
C PHE A 433 -1.48 14.69 -24.86
N PHE A 434 -2.24 15.50 -24.10
CA PHE A 434 -2.89 15.11 -22.85
C PHE A 434 -4.39 14.77 -22.94
N ASN A 435 -4.94 14.70 -24.17
CA ASN A 435 -6.37 14.45 -24.40
C ASN A 435 -7.30 15.53 -23.79
N VAL A 436 -6.93 16.81 -23.90
CA VAL A 436 -7.75 17.91 -23.37
C VAL A 436 -8.81 18.34 -24.39
N SER A 437 -10.05 18.33 -23.93
CA SER A 437 -11.29 18.58 -24.67
C SER A 437 -12.01 19.82 -24.16
N GLY A 438 -12.77 20.48 -25.04
CA GLY A 438 -13.55 21.69 -24.72
C GLY A 438 -14.71 21.45 -23.75
N HIS A 439 -15.22 20.23 -23.68
CA HIS A 439 -16.34 19.82 -22.81
C HIS A 439 -15.88 18.85 -21.69
N GLY A 440 -14.57 18.84 -21.40
CA GLY A 440 -13.98 17.84 -20.51
C GLY A 440 -13.78 16.49 -21.20
N ASN A 441 -13.10 15.57 -20.51
CA ASN A 441 -12.79 14.23 -21.03
C ASN A 441 -13.24 13.10 -20.08
N VAL A 442 -14.09 13.43 -19.12
CA VAL A 442 -14.76 12.49 -18.23
C VAL A 442 -16.17 12.27 -18.74
N GLU A 443 -16.54 11.02 -18.99
CA GLU A 443 -17.89 10.66 -19.45
C GLU A 443 -18.91 10.86 -18.30
N PRO A 444 -20.11 11.39 -18.57
CA PRO A 444 -21.11 11.69 -17.54
C PRO A 444 -21.50 10.50 -16.67
N GLU A 445 -21.45 9.27 -17.21
CA GLU A 445 -21.78 8.06 -16.45
C GLU A 445 -20.77 7.74 -15.33
N ASN A 446 -19.57 8.34 -15.38
CA ASN A 446 -18.54 8.21 -14.35
C ASN A 446 -18.47 9.42 -13.41
N ASP A 447 -19.37 10.40 -13.54
CA ASP A 447 -19.40 11.64 -12.75
C ASP A 447 -20.73 11.78 -11.99
N ALA A 448 -21.00 10.82 -11.10
CA ALA A 448 -22.28 10.74 -10.39
C ALA A 448 -22.59 11.94 -9.48
N HIS A 449 -21.59 12.78 -9.18
CA HIS A 449 -21.70 13.95 -8.31
C HIS A 449 -21.45 15.28 -9.04
N ASP A 450 -21.43 15.28 -10.38
CA ASP A 450 -21.18 16.47 -11.23
C ASP A 450 -19.88 17.23 -10.87
N GLU A 451 -18.85 16.51 -10.40
CA GLU A 451 -17.56 17.09 -9.98
C GLU A 451 -16.62 17.37 -11.16
N PHE A 452 -16.83 16.70 -12.30
CA PHE A 452 -15.95 16.72 -13.48
C PHE A 452 -16.54 17.40 -14.71
N LEU A 453 -17.66 18.12 -14.57
CA LEU A 453 -18.23 18.94 -15.66
C LEU A 453 -17.19 19.91 -16.24
N ASP A 454 -16.98 19.83 -17.56
CA ASP A 454 -15.96 20.57 -18.33
C ASP A 454 -14.50 20.34 -17.87
N GLN A 455 -14.24 19.35 -17.01
CA GLN A 455 -12.92 19.03 -16.49
C GLN A 455 -12.20 17.99 -17.33
N ASN A 456 -10.89 18.13 -17.41
CA ASN A 456 -10.00 17.20 -18.09
C ASN A 456 -9.02 16.57 -17.12
N VAL A 457 -9.00 15.24 -17.09
CA VAL A 457 -7.93 14.45 -16.49
C VAL A 457 -6.84 14.25 -17.54
N LEU A 458 -5.61 14.64 -17.24
CA LEU A 458 -4.54 14.59 -18.23
C LEU A 458 -4.07 13.15 -18.45
N ALA A 459 -4.08 12.68 -19.69
CA ALA A 459 -3.57 11.36 -20.06
C ALA A 459 -2.78 11.44 -21.38
N ILE A 460 -1.61 10.81 -21.45
CA ILE A 460 -0.76 10.84 -22.64
C ILE A 460 -1.37 9.95 -23.72
N VAL A 461 -1.93 10.57 -24.76
CA VAL A 461 -2.57 9.87 -25.90
C VAL A 461 -1.80 9.98 -27.21
N SER A 462 -0.76 10.81 -27.25
CA SER A 462 0.09 11.02 -28.44
C SER A 462 1.56 11.11 -28.07
N THR A 463 2.44 10.67 -28.96
CA THR A 463 3.90 10.77 -28.78
C THR A 463 4.44 12.09 -29.35
N PRO A 464 5.59 12.59 -28.87
CA PRO A 464 6.23 13.77 -29.45
C PRO A 464 6.45 13.65 -30.97
N SER A 465 6.85 12.47 -31.46
CA SER A 465 7.04 12.19 -32.89
C SER A 465 5.74 12.29 -33.71
N ALA A 466 4.62 11.77 -33.17
CA ALA A 466 3.32 11.87 -33.83
C ALA A 466 2.84 13.33 -33.89
N LEU A 467 3.01 14.08 -32.80
CA LEU A 467 2.68 15.50 -32.74
C LEU A 467 3.57 16.33 -33.68
N ALA A 468 4.87 16.04 -33.75
CA ALA A 468 5.78 16.70 -34.69
C ALA A 468 5.29 16.58 -36.13
N SER A 469 4.82 15.38 -36.50
CA SER A 469 4.22 15.11 -37.81
C SER A 469 2.89 15.86 -38.01
N GLN A 470 2.02 15.86 -36.99
CA GLN A 470 0.71 16.53 -37.02
C GLN A 470 0.82 18.05 -37.17
N PHE A 471 1.76 18.67 -36.46
CA PHE A 471 1.92 20.13 -36.40
C PHE A 471 2.98 20.67 -37.38
N GLY A 472 3.68 19.80 -38.12
CA GLY A 472 4.72 20.19 -39.08
C GLY A 472 5.95 20.80 -38.41
N MET A 473 6.31 20.28 -37.23
CA MET A 473 7.39 20.77 -36.38
C MET A 473 8.51 19.72 -36.25
N LYS A 474 9.66 20.12 -35.72
CA LYS A 474 10.69 19.15 -35.33
C LYS A 474 10.32 18.50 -34.00
N GLU A 475 10.66 17.24 -33.83
CA GLU A 475 10.35 16.49 -32.61
C GLU A 475 10.98 17.12 -31.36
N GLU A 476 12.22 17.62 -31.47
CA GLU A 476 12.90 18.29 -30.36
C GLU A 476 12.18 19.57 -29.92
N GLU A 477 11.53 20.26 -30.86
CA GLU A 477 10.75 21.45 -30.57
C GLU A 477 9.45 21.11 -29.83
N VAL A 478 8.77 20.04 -30.25
CA VAL A 478 7.58 19.52 -29.55
C VAL A 478 7.94 19.06 -28.13
N VAL A 479 9.04 18.33 -27.96
CA VAL A 479 9.54 17.91 -26.64
C VAL A 479 9.80 19.12 -25.74
N ARG A 480 10.44 20.17 -26.28
CA ARG A 480 10.66 21.42 -25.54
C ARG A 480 9.35 22.08 -25.12
N ILE A 481 8.38 22.17 -26.04
CA ILE A 481 7.06 22.76 -25.77
C ILE A 481 6.32 21.97 -24.68
N ILE A 482 6.33 20.63 -24.73
CA ILE A 482 5.74 19.79 -23.69
C ILE A 482 6.42 20.05 -22.34
N LYS A 483 7.77 20.08 -22.29
CA LYS A 483 8.52 20.34 -21.05
C LYS A 483 8.18 21.70 -20.44
N GLU A 484 8.23 22.76 -21.25
CA GLU A 484 7.92 24.13 -20.81
C GLU A 484 6.45 24.27 -20.40
N GLY A 485 5.54 23.64 -21.15
CA GLY A 485 4.10 23.64 -20.84
C GLY A 485 3.78 22.93 -19.53
N LYS A 486 4.37 21.74 -19.28
CA LYS A 486 4.24 21.05 -17.98
C LYS A 486 4.73 21.93 -16.81
N ALA A 487 5.85 22.63 -17.00
CA ALA A 487 6.38 23.55 -15.99
C ALA A 487 5.46 24.76 -15.75
N ALA A 488 4.89 25.34 -16.81
CA ALA A 488 3.93 26.44 -16.70
C ALA A 488 2.64 26.02 -15.97
N LEU A 489 2.09 24.85 -16.32
CA LEU A 489 0.93 24.26 -15.64
C LEU A 489 1.23 24.01 -14.16
N ARG A 490 2.40 23.45 -13.83
CA ARG A 490 2.82 23.27 -12.44
C ARG A 490 2.88 24.60 -11.70
N ALA A 491 3.56 25.60 -12.25
CA ALA A 491 3.70 26.91 -11.61
C ALA A 491 2.34 27.59 -11.36
N HIS A 492 1.39 27.44 -12.28
CA HIS A 492 0.02 27.93 -12.10
C HIS A 492 -0.73 27.14 -11.02
N ARG A 493 -0.67 25.80 -11.06
CA ARG A 493 -1.30 24.91 -10.08
C ARG A 493 -0.87 25.22 -8.65
N GLU A 494 0.44 25.28 -8.40
CA GLU A 494 1.00 25.55 -7.06
C GLU A 494 0.67 26.96 -6.54
N LYS A 495 0.40 27.91 -7.45
CA LYS A 495 0.06 29.29 -7.09
C LYS A 495 -1.42 29.45 -6.74
N GLU A 496 -2.30 28.85 -7.54
CA GLU A 496 -3.73 29.15 -7.50
C GLU A 496 -4.56 28.12 -6.70
N ARG A 497 -4.10 26.86 -6.64
CA ARG A 497 -4.89 25.76 -6.06
C ARG A 497 -4.50 25.42 -4.64
N VAL A 498 -5.45 24.86 -3.88
CA VAL A 498 -5.17 24.30 -2.56
C VAL A 498 -4.74 22.85 -2.74
N ARG A 499 -3.56 22.53 -2.23
CA ARG A 499 -3.05 21.15 -2.24
C ARG A 499 -3.98 20.24 -1.42
N PRO A 500 -4.22 18.99 -1.83
CA PRO A 500 -4.92 18.02 -1.01
C PRO A 500 -4.24 17.85 0.34
N VAL A 501 -5.04 17.54 1.36
CA VAL A 501 -4.53 17.38 2.73
C VAL A 501 -3.64 16.14 2.78
N LEU A 502 -2.46 16.27 3.40
CA LEU A 502 -1.61 15.13 3.71
C LEU A 502 -2.12 14.45 4.97
N ASP A 503 -2.32 13.14 4.90
CA ASP A 503 -2.39 12.32 6.10
C ASP A 503 -0.96 12.12 6.62
N ASP A 504 -0.61 12.92 7.62
CA ASP A 504 0.75 13.08 8.15
C ASP A 504 1.19 11.94 9.09
N LYS A 505 0.44 10.83 9.12
CA LYS A 505 0.86 9.60 9.81
C LYS A 505 2.05 8.97 9.10
N ILE A 506 3.03 8.51 9.87
CA ILE A 506 4.10 7.63 9.40
C ILE A 506 3.74 6.21 9.85
N VAL A 507 3.37 5.36 8.89
CA VAL A 507 3.02 3.95 9.10
C VAL A 507 4.23 3.08 8.80
N VAL A 508 4.65 2.23 9.74
CA VAL A 508 5.89 1.45 9.61
C VAL A 508 5.88 0.51 8.41
N SER A 509 4.81 -0.28 8.24
CA SER A 509 4.70 -1.23 7.13
C SER A 509 4.93 -0.56 5.76
N TRP A 510 4.27 0.58 5.51
CA TRP A 510 4.37 1.31 4.23
C TRP A 510 5.72 1.98 4.03
N ASN A 511 6.31 2.51 5.12
CA ASN A 511 7.66 3.05 5.08
C ASN A 511 8.71 1.96 4.81
N GLY A 512 8.51 0.74 5.29
CA GLY A 512 9.36 -0.41 4.98
C GLY A 512 9.49 -0.66 3.47
N ILE A 513 8.36 -0.64 2.76
CA ILE A 513 8.33 -0.78 1.29
C ILE A 513 9.10 0.38 0.63
N ALA A 514 8.85 1.62 1.07
CA ALA A 514 9.49 2.82 0.52
C ALA A 514 11.01 2.85 0.74
N ILE A 515 11.48 2.42 1.92
CA ILE A 515 12.90 2.25 2.25
C ILE A 515 13.56 1.30 1.25
N GLY A 516 12.97 0.12 1.04
CA GLY A 516 13.49 -0.86 0.09
C GLY A 516 13.52 -0.33 -1.34
N ALA A 517 12.45 0.34 -1.77
CA ALA A 517 12.31 0.86 -3.13
C ALA A 517 13.34 1.95 -3.46
N LEU A 518 13.53 2.92 -2.55
CA LEU A 518 14.53 3.98 -2.70
C LEU A 518 15.96 3.45 -2.55
N ALA A 519 16.21 2.48 -1.65
CA ALA A 519 17.52 1.86 -1.51
C ALA A 519 17.96 1.15 -2.79
N ARG A 520 17.08 0.31 -3.36
CA ARG A 520 17.33 -0.36 -4.64
C ARG A 520 17.52 0.64 -5.77
N THR A 521 16.65 1.64 -5.86
CA THR A 521 16.73 2.67 -6.90
C THR A 521 18.07 3.41 -6.83
N GLY A 522 18.45 3.86 -5.63
CA GLY A 522 19.73 4.52 -5.39
C GLY A 522 20.92 3.66 -5.81
N ALA A 523 20.93 2.37 -5.47
CA ALA A 523 22.00 1.45 -5.85
C ALA A 523 22.12 1.28 -7.38
N VAL A 524 20.98 1.13 -8.09
CA VAL A 524 20.94 0.93 -9.54
C VAL A 524 21.41 2.17 -10.31
N ILE A 525 20.88 3.35 -9.97
CA ILE A 525 21.13 4.56 -10.74
C ILE A 525 22.50 5.15 -10.47
N LYS A 526 23.19 4.76 -9.39
CA LYS A 526 24.52 5.29 -9.02
C LYS A 526 25.52 5.29 -10.16
N GLY A 527 25.48 4.27 -11.02
CA GLY A 527 26.41 4.13 -12.15
C GLY A 527 26.23 5.18 -13.24
N PHE A 528 25.11 5.92 -13.27
CA PHE A 528 24.80 6.90 -14.31
C PHE A 528 24.14 8.19 -13.82
N ASP A 529 23.61 8.23 -12.59
CA ASP A 529 23.14 9.43 -11.87
C ASP A 529 23.52 9.33 -10.37
N PRO A 530 24.80 9.60 -10.03
CA PRO A 530 25.29 9.49 -8.66
C PRO A 530 24.67 10.53 -7.70
N VAL A 531 24.26 11.69 -8.21
CA VAL A 531 23.66 12.75 -7.38
C VAL A 531 22.28 12.32 -6.89
N LYS A 532 21.42 11.85 -7.79
CA LYS A 532 20.11 11.29 -7.40
C LYS A 532 20.23 10.00 -6.61
N SER A 533 21.26 9.19 -6.89
CA SER A 533 21.57 8.01 -6.08
C SER A 533 21.79 8.35 -4.61
N GLU A 534 22.64 9.34 -4.32
CA GLU A 534 22.93 9.79 -2.95
C GLU A 534 21.70 10.38 -2.28
N GLU A 535 20.90 11.16 -3.01
CA GLU A 535 19.64 11.72 -2.52
C GLU A 535 18.68 10.61 -2.06
N TYR A 536 18.32 9.68 -2.95
CA TYR A 536 17.33 8.64 -2.68
C TYR A 536 17.78 7.68 -1.58
N LEU A 537 19.05 7.26 -1.61
CA LEU A 537 19.62 6.43 -0.57
C LEU A 537 19.67 7.14 0.79
N GLY A 538 19.95 8.46 0.78
CA GLY A 538 19.91 9.29 1.97
C GLY A 538 18.52 9.35 2.62
N PHE A 539 17.45 9.46 1.82
CA PHE A 539 16.08 9.40 2.32
C PHE A 539 15.73 8.02 2.90
N ALA A 540 16.12 6.93 2.25
CA ALA A 540 15.91 5.57 2.77
C ALA A 540 16.59 5.37 4.15
N ILE A 541 17.85 5.81 4.29
CA ILE A 541 18.60 5.75 5.54
C ILE A 541 17.93 6.59 6.64
N LYS A 542 17.49 7.81 6.33
CA LYS A 542 16.80 8.69 7.28
C LYS A 542 15.48 8.07 7.75
N ALA A 543 14.69 7.49 6.85
CA ALA A 543 13.43 6.84 7.20
C ALA A 543 13.65 5.62 8.11
N ALA A 544 14.60 4.74 7.79
CA ALA A 544 14.93 3.59 8.63
C ALA A 544 15.42 4.03 10.03
N THR A 545 16.26 5.07 10.09
CA THR A 545 16.75 5.64 11.35
C THR A 545 15.60 6.23 12.18
N PHE A 546 14.72 7.00 11.53
CA PHE A 546 13.57 7.61 12.19
C PHE A 546 12.66 6.57 12.84
N ILE A 547 12.34 5.49 12.12
CA ILE A 547 11.51 4.39 12.65
C ILE A 547 12.21 3.74 13.85
N LYS A 548 13.52 3.46 13.75
CA LYS A 548 14.27 2.86 14.85
C LYS A 548 14.25 3.72 16.11
N GLU A 549 14.39 5.03 15.96
CA GLU A 549 14.47 5.96 17.10
C GLU A 549 13.10 6.28 17.72
N ASN A 550 12.04 6.32 16.91
CA ASN A 550 10.74 6.86 17.34
C ASN A 550 9.64 5.80 17.49
N LEU A 551 9.80 4.65 16.82
CA LEU A 551 8.77 3.61 16.73
C LEU A 551 9.25 2.23 17.17
N TYR A 552 10.51 2.06 17.53
CA TYR A 552 11.02 0.83 18.10
C TYR A 552 11.44 1.03 19.55
N ASP A 553 10.91 0.21 20.46
CA ASP A 553 11.34 0.16 21.85
C ASP A 553 12.44 -0.89 22.00
N GLU A 554 13.68 -0.46 22.13
CA GLU A 554 14.84 -1.36 22.27
C GLU A 554 14.76 -2.24 23.54
N SER A 555 14.04 -1.82 24.58
CA SER A 555 13.98 -2.55 25.86
C SER A 555 13.05 -3.75 25.79
N SER A 556 11.87 -3.57 25.18
CA SER A 556 10.86 -4.61 24.98
C SER A 556 11.02 -5.34 23.65
N LYS A 557 11.82 -4.77 22.73
CA LYS A 557 11.98 -5.17 21.32
C LYS A 557 10.69 -5.08 20.52
N ILE A 558 9.75 -4.23 20.93
CA ILE A 558 8.45 -4.05 20.29
C ILE A 558 8.50 -2.85 19.34
N LEU A 559 7.99 -3.07 18.13
CA LEU A 559 7.71 -2.04 17.14
C LEU A 559 6.30 -1.46 17.37
N TYR A 560 6.13 -0.17 17.14
CA TYR A 560 4.86 0.55 17.16
C TYR A 560 4.51 0.98 15.74
N ARG A 561 3.23 0.89 15.39
CA ARG A 561 2.78 1.05 14.00
C ARG A 561 2.90 2.47 13.48
N ILE A 562 2.52 3.45 14.30
CA ILE A 562 2.25 4.82 13.85
C ILE A 562 3.02 5.85 14.65
N TRP A 563 3.62 6.78 13.93
CA TRP A 563 4.04 8.06 14.47
C TRP A 563 3.17 9.17 13.87
N ARG A 564 2.69 10.07 14.73
CA ARG A 564 2.06 11.34 14.34
C ARG A 564 2.10 12.30 15.50
N GLU A 565 2.93 13.36 15.44
CA GLU A 565 3.19 14.24 16.60
C GLU A 565 3.81 13.48 17.81
N GLY A 566 4.44 12.32 17.56
CA GLY A 566 4.94 11.39 18.57
C GLY A 566 4.47 9.95 18.32
N ARG A 567 5.07 8.99 19.04
CA ARG A 567 4.69 7.57 18.98
C ARG A 567 3.23 7.36 19.38
N GLY A 568 2.48 6.59 18.59
CA GLY A 568 1.13 6.14 18.93
C GLY A 568 1.15 4.92 19.87
N ASP A 569 -0.02 4.53 20.37
CA ASP A 569 -0.15 3.44 21.35
C ASP A 569 -0.33 2.05 20.72
N THR A 570 -0.63 1.99 19.42
CA THR A 570 -0.81 0.73 18.69
C THR A 570 0.54 0.06 18.43
N GLU A 571 0.77 -1.08 19.08
CA GLU A 571 1.88 -1.99 18.75
C GLU A 571 1.77 -2.45 17.29
N GLY A 572 2.93 -2.70 16.67
CA GLY A 572 3.02 -3.11 15.27
C GLY A 572 2.36 -4.46 15.03
N PHE A 573 1.72 -4.59 13.88
CA PHE A 573 1.14 -5.82 13.38
C PHE A 573 2.16 -6.59 12.53
N ALA A 574 1.85 -7.82 12.13
CA ALA A 574 2.81 -8.66 11.41
C ALA A 574 3.32 -8.04 10.08
N ASP A 575 2.52 -7.20 9.41
CA ASP A 575 2.89 -6.45 8.20
C ASP A 575 3.94 -5.35 8.49
N ASP A 576 3.87 -4.70 9.66
CA ASP A 576 4.87 -3.70 10.08
C ASP A 576 6.26 -4.32 10.17
N TYR A 577 6.35 -5.54 10.69
CA TYR A 577 7.60 -6.29 10.73
C TYR A 577 7.97 -6.81 9.33
N ALA A 578 7.04 -7.47 8.62
CA ALA A 578 7.34 -8.11 7.33
C ALA A 578 7.92 -7.11 6.32
N PHE A 579 7.28 -5.95 6.15
CA PHE A 579 7.67 -5.00 5.12
C PHE A 579 8.89 -4.17 5.54
N LEU A 580 9.05 -3.88 6.85
CA LEU A 580 10.26 -3.22 7.34
C LEU A 580 11.49 -4.14 7.22
N ILE A 581 11.36 -5.43 7.56
CA ILE A 581 12.45 -6.41 7.41
C ILE A 581 12.88 -6.48 5.94
N GLU A 582 11.95 -6.58 4.99
CA GLU A 582 12.27 -6.59 3.56
C GLU A 582 13.05 -5.34 3.15
N GLY A 583 12.54 -4.16 3.54
CA GLY A 583 13.19 -2.88 3.29
C GLY A 583 14.59 -2.76 3.91
N LEU A 584 14.81 -3.33 5.09
CA LEU A 584 16.12 -3.34 5.76
C LEU A 584 17.12 -4.28 5.11
N ILE A 585 16.68 -5.45 4.60
CA ILE A 585 17.54 -6.33 3.82
C ILE A 585 17.93 -5.63 2.51
N ASP A 586 17.01 -4.93 1.86
CA ASP A 586 17.27 -4.14 0.65
C ASP A 586 18.23 -2.97 0.92
N LEU A 587 18.06 -2.28 2.05
CA LEU A 587 18.94 -1.22 2.49
C LEU A 587 20.34 -1.73 2.82
N TYR A 588 20.45 -2.91 3.43
CA TYR A 588 21.72 -3.61 3.59
C TYR A 588 22.35 -3.95 2.23
N GLU A 589 21.61 -4.52 1.29
CA GLU A 589 22.16 -4.87 -0.04
C GLU A 589 22.61 -3.65 -0.84
N ALA A 590 22.00 -2.47 -0.63
CA ALA A 590 22.38 -1.21 -1.27
C ALA A 590 23.61 -0.55 -0.62
N THR A 591 23.78 -0.67 0.71
CA THR A 591 24.80 0.06 1.49
C THR A 591 25.96 -0.82 1.93
N PHE A 592 25.69 -2.09 2.14
CA PHE A 592 26.47 -3.07 2.88
C PHE A 592 26.86 -2.58 4.29
N ASP A 593 25.97 -1.83 4.94
CA ASP A 593 26.07 -1.50 6.36
C ASP A 593 25.36 -2.58 7.18
N GLU A 594 26.14 -3.41 7.86
CA GLU A 594 25.67 -4.62 8.55
C GLU A 594 24.65 -4.33 9.66
N LYS A 595 24.56 -3.09 10.17
CA LYS A 595 23.59 -2.73 11.22
C LYS A 595 22.14 -2.90 10.75
N TRP A 596 21.88 -2.72 9.46
CA TRP A 596 20.54 -2.88 8.90
C TRP A 596 20.14 -4.35 8.84
N LEU A 597 21.06 -5.22 8.42
CA LEU A 597 20.85 -6.66 8.42
C LEU A 597 20.73 -7.22 9.84
N GLN A 598 21.52 -6.68 10.79
CA GLN A 598 21.41 -7.02 12.20
C GLN A 598 20.03 -6.69 12.77
N TRP A 599 19.50 -5.51 12.45
CA TRP A 599 18.17 -5.12 12.91
C TRP A 599 17.08 -5.92 12.21
N ALA A 600 17.24 -6.27 10.92
CA ALA A 600 16.35 -7.17 10.22
C ALA A 600 16.28 -8.56 10.88
N ASP A 601 17.41 -9.14 11.31
CA ASP A 601 17.46 -10.40 12.06
C ASP A 601 16.72 -10.29 13.40
N GLU A 602 16.95 -9.22 14.16
CA GLU A 602 16.26 -8.98 15.43
C GLU A 602 14.74 -8.85 15.27
N LEU A 603 14.29 -8.05 14.29
CA LEU A 603 12.88 -7.89 13.98
C LEU A 603 12.24 -9.19 13.48
N GLN A 604 12.97 -10.01 12.69
CA GLN A 604 12.48 -11.31 12.23
C GLN A 604 12.25 -12.27 13.41
N GLN A 605 13.17 -12.28 14.39
CA GLN A 605 13.01 -13.08 15.61
C GLN A 605 11.81 -12.62 16.44
N THR A 606 11.63 -11.30 16.61
CA THR A 606 10.45 -10.74 17.27
C THR A 606 9.17 -11.12 16.52
N GLN A 607 9.15 -10.98 15.19
CA GLN A 607 8.00 -11.32 14.37
C GLN A 607 7.62 -12.80 14.54
N ILE A 608 8.61 -13.70 14.52
CA ILE A 608 8.40 -15.12 14.79
C ILE A 608 7.79 -15.32 16.19
N SER A 609 8.34 -14.66 17.20
CA SER A 609 7.88 -14.82 18.59
C SER A 609 6.45 -14.33 18.82
N LEU A 610 6.02 -13.25 18.15
CA LEU A 610 4.73 -12.62 18.40
C LEU A 610 3.60 -13.22 17.54
N PHE A 611 3.91 -13.59 16.30
CA PHE A 611 2.89 -13.80 15.28
C PHE A 611 2.89 -15.20 14.68
N TYR A 612 4.02 -15.93 14.71
CA TYR A 612 4.11 -17.24 14.09
C TYR A 612 3.25 -18.26 14.82
N ASP A 613 2.48 -19.02 14.06
CA ASP A 613 1.64 -20.09 14.57
C ASP A 613 2.43 -21.40 14.67
N SER A 614 2.97 -21.68 15.85
CA SER A 614 3.65 -22.95 16.14
C SER A 614 2.71 -24.13 16.37
N ASP A 615 1.44 -23.85 16.67
CA ASP A 615 0.54 -24.82 17.31
C ASP A 615 -0.47 -25.43 16.34
N SER A 616 -0.69 -24.81 15.18
CA SER A 616 -1.53 -25.37 14.14
C SER A 616 -0.82 -25.46 12.79
N THR A 617 -1.07 -24.51 11.88
CA THR A 617 -0.81 -24.72 10.46
C THR A 617 0.32 -23.87 9.91
N SER A 618 1.18 -23.35 10.80
CA SER A 618 2.29 -22.47 10.45
C SER A 618 1.85 -21.13 9.83
N GLY A 619 2.82 -20.29 9.47
CA GLY A 619 2.56 -18.92 9.03
C GLY A 619 2.27 -17.95 10.17
N PHE A 620 2.03 -16.70 9.82
CA PHE A 620 1.99 -15.55 10.70
C PHE A 620 0.57 -15.00 10.79
N PHE A 621 0.04 -14.92 12.01
CA PHE A 621 -1.17 -14.16 12.30
C PHE A 621 -0.89 -12.66 12.19
N SER A 622 -1.87 -11.87 11.76
CA SER A 622 -1.76 -10.41 11.69
C SER A 622 -1.54 -9.75 13.06
N THR A 623 -2.05 -10.37 14.13
CA THR A 623 -2.03 -9.84 15.50
C THR A 623 -1.41 -10.83 16.50
N PRO A 624 -0.87 -10.36 17.65
CA PRO A 624 -0.43 -11.26 18.71
C PRO A 624 -1.62 -11.99 19.36
N ALA A 625 -1.35 -13.10 20.05
CA ALA A 625 -2.40 -13.88 20.73
C ALA A 625 -3.13 -13.09 21.84
N SER A 626 -2.48 -12.08 22.41
CA SER A 626 -3.00 -11.19 23.45
C SER A 626 -3.75 -9.96 22.91
N ALA A 627 -3.95 -9.85 21.59
CA ALA A 627 -4.56 -8.68 20.98
C ALA A 627 -5.97 -8.42 21.56
N PRO A 628 -6.22 -7.25 22.17
CA PRO A 628 -7.49 -6.98 22.80
C PRO A 628 -8.58 -6.71 21.75
N HIS A 629 -9.82 -7.09 22.08
CA HIS A 629 -11.01 -6.80 21.28
C HIS A 629 -11.02 -7.45 19.88
N ILE A 630 -10.27 -8.53 19.67
CA ILE A 630 -10.25 -9.24 18.39
C ILE A 630 -10.98 -10.58 18.52
N ILE A 631 -12.00 -10.79 17.67
CA ILE A 631 -12.78 -12.04 17.64
C ILE A 631 -12.11 -13.17 16.87
N LEU A 632 -11.14 -12.82 16.02
CA LEU A 632 -10.50 -13.71 15.08
C LEU A 632 -9.12 -13.17 14.69
N ARG A 633 -8.08 -13.99 14.83
CA ARG A 633 -6.75 -13.71 14.29
C ARG A 633 -6.69 -14.23 12.86
N LEU A 634 -6.32 -13.37 11.92
CA LEU A 634 -6.26 -13.71 10.50
C LEU A 634 -4.83 -14.00 10.09
N LYS A 635 -4.62 -14.91 9.14
CA LYS A 635 -3.33 -15.04 8.44
C LYS A 635 -3.53 -14.49 7.03
N ASP A 636 -2.80 -13.43 6.72
CA ASP A 636 -2.90 -12.75 5.44
C ASP A 636 -1.96 -13.41 4.42
N GLY A 637 -2.55 -14.19 3.52
CA GLY A 637 -1.84 -14.97 2.49
C GLY A 637 -1.98 -14.41 1.08
N MET A 638 -3.11 -13.77 0.74
CA MET A 638 -3.40 -13.31 -0.63
C MET A 638 -2.87 -11.90 -0.90
N ASP A 639 -2.39 -11.68 -2.12
CA ASP A 639 -2.02 -10.33 -2.57
C ASP A 639 -3.27 -9.49 -2.87
N THR A 640 -3.33 -8.30 -2.29
CA THR A 640 -4.41 -7.33 -2.52
C THR A 640 -3.82 -6.02 -3.08
N SER A 641 -4.23 -4.85 -2.57
CA SER A 641 -3.53 -3.58 -2.84
C SER A 641 -2.14 -3.56 -2.19
N GLU A 642 -2.00 -4.25 -1.06
CA GLU A 642 -0.75 -4.49 -0.35
C GLU A 642 -0.26 -5.92 -0.67
N PRO A 643 1.06 -6.19 -0.64
CA PRO A 643 1.56 -7.54 -0.83
C PRO A 643 1.18 -8.40 0.38
N SER A 644 1.14 -9.72 0.17
CA SER A 644 0.86 -10.65 1.25
C SER A 644 1.85 -10.53 2.41
N THR A 645 1.33 -10.40 3.64
CA THR A 645 2.14 -10.41 4.86
C THR A 645 2.94 -11.73 4.98
N ASN A 646 2.29 -12.86 4.74
CA ASN A 646 2.93 -14.18 4.83
C ASN A 646 3.88 -14.45 3.66
N GLY A 647 3.55 -13.98 2.46
CA GLY A 647 4.41 -14.12 1.28
C GLY A 647 5.72 -13.36 1.46
N THR A 648 5.62 -12.13 1.95
CA THR A 648 6.78 -11.29 2.27
C THR A 648 7.59 -11.85 3.44
N SER A 649 6.93 -12.38 4.48
CA SER A 649 7.61 -13.03 5.60
C SER A 649 8.39 -14.28 5.17
N ALA A 650 7.80 -15.14 4.31
CA ALA A 650 8.51 -16.29 3.76
C ALA A 650 9.71 -15.88 2.89
N SER A 651 9.56 -14.84 2.06
CA SER A 651 10.65 -14.24 1.29
C SER A 651 11.80 -13.78 2.20
N ASN A 652 11.49 -13.02 3.26
CA ASN A 652 12.47 -12.54 4.22
C ASN A 652 13.21 -13.68 4.92
N LEU A 653 12.48 -14.69 5.39
CA LEU A 653 13.06 -15.87 6.04
C LEU A 653 14.04 -16.61 5.11
N TYR A 654 13.68 -16.83 3.85
CA TYR A 654 14.59 -17.44 2.87
C TYR A 654 15.84 -16.59 2.61
N ARG A 655 15.68 -15.26 2.45
CA ARG A 655 16.81 -14.34 2.27
C ARG A 655 17.72 -14.31 3.49
N LEU A 656 17.16 -14.24 4.71
CA LEU A 656 17.91 -14.26 5.96
C LEU A 656 18.60 -15.60 6.19
N SER A 657 17.94 -16.71 5.85
CA SER A 657 18.56 -18.04 5.90
C SER A 657 19.83 -18.10 5.04
N SER A 658 19.76 -17.57 3.83
CA SER A 658 20.91 -17.46 2.91
C SER A 658 22.01 -16.53 3.43
N LEU A 659 21.65 -15.33 3.89
CA LEU A 659 22.61 -14.32 4.36
C LEU A 659 23.30 -14.73 5.67
N LEU A 660 22.58 -15.37 6.59
CA LEU A 660 23.04 -15.68 7.94
C LEU A 660 23.49 -17.14 8.12
N ASN A 661 23.30 -17.98 7.09
CA ASN A 661 23.50 -19.42 7.14
C ASN A 661 22.72 -20.07 8.31
N ASP A 662 21.42 -19.79 8.35
CA ASP A 662 20.52 -20.26 9.42
C ASP A 662 19.37 -21.09 8.84
N ALA A 663 19.49 -22.42 8.94
CA ALA A 663 18.52 -23.34 8.37
C ALA A 663 17.14 -23.24 9.05
N SER A 664 17.07 -22.73 10.29
CA SER A 664 15.79 -22.59 11.00
C SER A 664 14.86 -21.58 10.32
N TYR A 665 15.42 -20.57 9.66
CA TYR A 665 14.65 -19.63 8.84
C TYR A 665 14.13 -20.28 7.55
N ALA A 666 14.94 -21.06 6.84
CA ALA A 666 14.47 -21.76 5.63
C ALA A 666 13.35 -22.75 5.95
N GLU A 667 13.46 -23.48 7.07
CA GLU A 667 12.38 -24.39 7.51
C GLU A 667 11.10 -23.63 7.84
N LYS A 668 11.20 -22.51 8.58
CA LYS A 668 10.03 -21.65 8.85
C LYS A 668 9.43 -21.05 7.59
N ALA A 669 10.25 -20.69 6.60
CA ALA A 669 9.77 -20.17 5.32
C ALA A 669 8.95 -21.24 4.57
N LYS A 670 9.48 -22.47 4.54
CA LYS A 670 8.83 -23.63 3.92
C LYS A 670 7.49 -23.94 4.60
N THR A 671 7.47 -24.05 5.93
CA THR A 671 6.22 -24.31 6.66
C THR A 671 5.24 -23.15 6.55
N THR A 672 5.71 -21.91 6.41
CA THR A 672 4.84 -20.74 6.15
C THR A 672 4.09 -20.88 4.83
N ILE A 673 4.77 -21.21 3.72
CA ILE A 673 4.09 -21.38 2.43
C ILE A 673 3.21 -22.64 2.41
N THR A 674 3.66 -23.74 3.01
CA THR A 674 2.88 -24.98 3.16
C THR A 674 1.60 -24.77 3.98
N GLY A 675 1.61 -23.81 4.91
CA GLY A 675 0.39 -23.43 5.63
C GLY A 675 -0.76 -23.16 4.65
N PHE A 676 -0.51 -22.39 3.60
CA PHE A 676 -1.49 -21.99 2.58
C PHE A 676 -1.54 -22.93 1.37
N GLU A 677 -1.11 -24.19 1.52
CA GLU A 677 -0.96 -25.11 0.40
C GLU A 677 -2.29 -25.32 -0.35
N SER A 678 -3.37 -25.59 0.36
CA SER A 678 -4.67 -25.88 -0.24
C SER A 678 -5.22 -24.71 -1.07
N GLU A 679 -5.08 -23.49 -0.57
CA GLU A 679 -5.53 -22.27 -1.24
C GLU A 679 -4.63 -21.93 -2.43
N THR A 680 -3.32 -22.12 -2.27
CA THR A 680 -2.35 -21.86 -3.33
C THR A 680 -2.51 -22.86 -4.48
N LEU A 681 -2.74 -24.15 -4.20
CA LEU A 681 -3.05 -25.16 -5.22
C LEU A 681 -4.36 -24.84 -5.96
N GLN A 682 -5.34 -24.26 -5.28
CA GLN A 682 -6.63 -23.96 -5.89
C GLN A 682 -6.63 -22.63 -6.68
N TYR A 683 -5.90 -21.64 -6.20
CA TYR A 683 -5.94 -20.27 -6.68
C TYR A 683 -4.54 -19.61 -6.72
N PRO A 684 -3.54 -20.19 -7.42
CA PRO A 684 -2.15 -19.74 -7.33
C PRO A 684 -1.95 -18.27 -7.73
N TRP A 685 -2.77 -17.73 -8.64
CA TRP A 685 -2.73 -16.33 -9.07
C TRP A 685 -3.11 -15.31 -7.98
N LEU A 686 -3.70 -15.73 -6.85
CA LEU A 686 -3.95 -14.87 -5.69
C LEU A 686 -2.74 -14.79 -4.73
N PHE A 687 -1.74 -15.64 -4.92
CA PHE A 687 -0.56 -15.79 -4.06
C PHE A 687 0.74 -15.51 -4.85
N ALA A 688 0.74 -14.49 -5.71
CA ALA A 688 1.87 -14.14 -6.58
C ALA A 688 3.16 -13.86 -5.78
N SER A 689 3.06 -13.29 -4.58
CA SER A 689 4.18 -13.07 -3.66
C SER A 689 4.72 -14.35 -3.01
N PHE A 690 4.01 -15.47 -3.04
CA PHE A 690 4.50 -16.77 -2.57
C PHE A 690 5.39 -17.46 -3.61
N MET A 691 5.18 -17.18 -4.90
CA MET A 691 5.84 -17.89 -6.00
C MET A 691 7.38 -17.88 -5.90
N PRO A 692 8.06 -16.78 -5.51
CA PRO A 692 9.51 -16.83 -5.25
C PRO A 692 9.92 -17.82 -4.16
N SER A 693 9.10 -17.94 -3.11
CA SER A 693 9.32 -18.86 -1.99
C SER A 693 9.04 -20.31 -2.37
N VAL A 694 8.06 -20.57 -3.25
CA VAL A 694 7.83 -21.91 -3.83
C VAL A 694 9.07 -22.35 -4.60
N VAL A 695 9.61 -21.50 -5.49
CA VAL A 695 10.87 -21.81 -6.19
C VAL A 695 12.03 -22.04 -5.22
N ALA A 696 12.20 -21.17 -4.22
CA ALA A 696 13.28 -21.30 -3.24
C ALA A 696 13.16 -22.56 -2.37
N SER A 697 11.94 -23.03 -2.10
CA SER A 697 11.70 -24.26 -1.33
C SER A 697 12.17 -25.52 -2.06
N GLN A 698 12.22 -25.48 -3.40
CA GLN A 698 12.64 -26.60 -4.23
C GLN A 698 14.09 -26.50 -4.68
N LEU A 699 14.53 -25.29 -5.06
CA LEU A 699 15.86 -25.08 -5.68
C LEU A 699 16.87 -24.43 -4.73
N GLY A 700 16.42 -24.00 -3.55
CA GLY A 700 17.20 -23.19 -2.63
C GLY A 700 17.33 -21.73 -3.07
N VAL A 701 17.98 -20.94 -2.23
CA VAL A 701 18.28 -19.53 -2.50
C VAL A 701 19.69 -19.41 -3.06
N ARG A 702 19.83 -18.68 -4.17
CA ARG A 702 21.13 -18.32 -4.74
C ARG A 702 21.73 -17.11 -3.99
N GLY A 703 22.76 -17.34 -3.19
CA GLY A 703 23.51 -16.30 -2.48
C GLY A 703 24.88 -16.04 -3.11
N VAL A 704 25.29 -14.78 -3.19
CA VAL A 704 26.64 -14.38 -3.61
C VAL A 704 27.33 -13.67 -2.46
N VAL A 705 28.49 -14.17 -2.05
CA VAL A 705 29.31 -13.56 -1.00
C VAL A 705 30.64 -13.11 -1.57
N VAL A 706 30.99 -11.85 -1.33
CA VAL A 706 32.27 -11.27 -1.72
C VAL A 706 33.07 -10.92 -0.48
N ALA A 707 34.34 -11.34 -0.43
CA ALA A 707 35.26 -11.00 0.65
C ALA A 707 36.47 -10.23 0.11
N GLY A 708 36.76 -9.07 0.70
CA GLY A 708 37.83 -8.18 0.26
C GLY A 708 37.45 -7.25 -0.90
N GLY A 709 38.45 -6.58 -1.48
CA GLY A 709 38.31 -5.48 -2.42
C GLY A 709 38.29 -4.12 -1.71
N SER A 710 39.28 -3.27 -1.98
CA SER A 710 39.38 -1.94 -1.38
C SER A 710 38.39 -0.96 -2.02
N THR A 711 37.73 -0.14 -1.19
CA THR A 711 37.21 1.19 -1.57
C THR A 711 38.09 2.31 -0.99
N ALA A 712 39.11 1.96 -0.22
CA ALA A 712 40.03 2.88 0.42
C ALA A 712 41.23 3.13 -0.50
N ASP A 713 41.06 4.12 -1.38
CA ASP A 713 42.05 5.17 -1.68
C ASP A 713 41.42 6.16 -2.67
N GLY A 714 40.75 7.20 -2.14
CA GLY A 714 40.63 8.52 -2.77
C GLY A 714 40.01 8.69 -4.16
N ALA A 715 39.56 7.63 -4.83
CA ALA A 715 38.88 7.69 -6.12
C ALA A 715 37.76 6.64 -6.17
N GLU A 716 36.57 7.05 -6.60
CA GLU A 716 35.52 6.14 -7.08
C GLU A 716 36.07 5.30 -8.25
N GLY A 717 36.78 4.21 -7.95
CA GLY A 717 37.58 3.49 -8.95
C GLY A 717 36.92 2.22 -9.46
N GLU A 718 36.89 1.16 -8.65
CA GLU A 718 36.44 -0.15 -9.12
C GLU A 718 35.65 -0.88 -8.04
N ARG A 719 34.33 -0.63 -7.98
CA ARG A 719 33.39 -1.61 -7.43
C ARG A 719 33.61 -2.93 -8.18
N ILE A 720 33.75 -4.03 -7.44
CA ILE A 720 33.91 -5.38 -7.97
C ILE A 720 32.79 -5.65 -8.98
N GLY A 721 33.12 -6.19 -10.16
CA GLY A 721 32.15 -6.41 -11.25
C GLY A 721 30.88 -7.13 -10.81
N LYS A 722 30.98 -8.06 -9.84
CA LYS A 722 29.84 -8.77 -9.23
C LYS A 722 28.86 -7.87 -8.48
N VAL A 723 29.34 -6.84 -7.79
CA VAL A 723 28.47 -5.85 -7.12
C VAL A 723 27.70 -5.07 -8.18
N LYS A 724 28.39 -4.60 -9.23
CA LYS A 724 27.74 -3.88 -10.34
C LYS A 724 26.74 -4.78 -11.07
N GLU A 725 27.05 -6.06 -11.26
CA GLU A 725 26.16 -7.04 -11.88
C GLU A 725 24.91 -7.25 -11.02
N PHE A 726 25.07 -7.45 -9.71
CA PHE A 726 23.95 -7.58 -8.79
C PHE A 726 23.05 -6.34 -8.78
N GLU A 727 23.62 -5.14 -8.65
CA GLU A 727 22.86 -3.88 -8.66
C GLU A 727 22.14 -3.64 -10.00
N LYS A 728 22.68 -4.11 -11.13
CA LYS A 728 22.12 -3.87 -12.47
C LYS A 728 21.23 -5.00 -13.00
N SER A 729 21.09 -6.07 -12.24
CA SER A 729 20.21 -7.18 -12.56
C SER A 729 18.81 -6.92 -12.00
N PRO A 730 17.76 -7.17 -12.78
CA PRO A 730 16.40 -7.20 -12.23
C PRO A 730 16.35 -8.28 -11.14
N ARG A 731 15.50 -8.08 -10.13
CA ARG A 731 15.29 -9.15 -9.15
C ARG A 731 14.55 -10.29 -9.82
N GLY A 732 15.24 -11.39 -10.07
CA GLY A 732 14.70 -12.59 -10.73
C GLY A 732 14.19 -13.69 -9.79
N GLY A 733 14.36 -13.51 -8.48
CA GLY A 733 14.03 -14.49 -7.44
C GLY A 733 14.56 -14.02 -6.08
N LEU A 734 14.67 -14.92 -5.09
CA LEU A 734 15.13 -14.60 -3.73
C LEU A 734 16.66 -14.46 -3.59
N GLY A 735 17.36 -14.05 -4.66
CA GLY A 735 18.81 -13.95 -4.65
C GLY A 735 19.33 -12.95 -3.59
N THR A 736 20.43 -13.29 -2.93
CA THR A 736 21.04 -12.46 -1.89
C THR A 736 22.47 -12.08 -2.22
N PHE A 737 22.92 -10.93 -1.71
CA PHE A 737 24.30 -10.49 -1.86
C PHE A 737 24.88 -10.04 -0.52
N ALA A 738 26.04 -10.58 -0.16
CA ALA A 738 26.79 -10.15 1.02
C ALA A 738 28.19 -9.67 0.64
N TRP A 739 28.60 -8.53 1.19
CA TRP A 739 29.96 -8.01 1.00
C TRP A 739 30.67 -7.80 2.33
N LEU A 740 31.70 -8.62 2.55
CA LEU A 740 32.53 -8.59 3.75
C LEU A 740 33.69 -7.61 3.55
N LYS A 741 33.39 -6.31 3.73
CA LYS A 741 34.34 -5.20 3.52
C LYS A 741 35.50 -5.21 4.52
N ASP A 742 35.21 -5.46 5.80
CA ASP A 742 36.23 -5.42 6.84
C ASP A 742 37.02 -6.75 6.88
N PRO A 743 38.35 -6.73 6.64
CA PRO A 743 39.20 -7.90 6.79
C PRO A 743 39.38 -8.31 8.26
N GLN A 744 39.19 -7.41 9.22
CA GLN A 744 39.39 -7.64 10.65
C GLN A 744 38.16 -8.19 11.38
N GLY A 745 36.94 -8.02 10.86
CA GLY A 745 35.73 -8.46 11.55
C GLY A 745 34.42 -8.03 10.88
N GLY A 746 33.33 -8.04 11.65
CA GLY A 746 31.96 -7.71 11.22
C GLY A 746 30.93 -8.52 12.01
N TRP A 747 29.76 -7.93 12.30
CA TRP A 747 28.64 -8.66 12.88
C TRP A 747 28.24 -9.85 12.01
N LEU A 748 28.18 -9.66 10.69
CA LEU A 748 27.78 -10.71 9.75
C LEU A 748 28.76 -11.90 9.77
N ARG A 749 30.07 -11.64 9.83
CA ARG A 749 31.09 -12.70 9.98
C ARG A 749 30.96 -13.48 11.30
N GLY A 750 30.51 -12.83 12.36
CA GLY A 750 30.27 -13.47 13.65
C GLY A 750 28.99 -14.30 13.66
N ARG A 751 27.92 -13.77 13.05
CA ARG A 751 26.58 -14.37 12.97
C ARG A 751 26.47 -15.52 11.97
N ASN A 752 27.25 -15.48 10.89
CA ASN A 752 27.30 -16.52 9.85
C ASN A 752 28.59 -17.35 9.96
N GLU A 753 28.45 -18.62 10.33
CA GLU A 753 29.59 -19.49 10.61
C GLU A 753 30.47 -19.79 9.39
N LEU A 754 29.89 -19.86 8.19
CA LEU A 754 30.62 -20.10 6.93
C LEU A 754 31.58 -18.97 6.59
N LEU A 755 31.28 -17.75 7.05
CA LEU A 755 32.02 -16.55 6.69
C LEU A 755 33.16 -16.23 7.67
N ARG A 756 33.29 -17.00 8.76
CA ARG A 756 34.32 -16.80 9.80
C ARG A 756 35.73 -16.88 9.22
N GLU A 757 35.98 -17.80 8.29
CA GLU A 757 37.30 -18.02 7.67
C GLU A 757 37.39 -17.51 6.22
N PHE A 758 36.28 -17.06 5.63
CA PHE A 758 36.24 -16.57 4.25
C PHE A 758 36.80 -15.14 4.11
N ARG A 759 38.12 -15.01 3.97
CA ARG A 759 38.86 -13.73 3.80
C ARG A 759 39.40 -13.59 2.38
N GLY A 760 39.42 -12.36 1.85
CA GLY A 760 40.12 -12.04 0.59
C GLY A 760 41.62 -12.37 0.69
N ARG A 761 42.27 -12.69 -0.43
CA ARG A 761 43.72 -13.02 -0.48
C ARG A 761 44.48 -11.89 -1.15
N ASP A 762 45.48 -11.32 -0.48
CA ASP A 762 46.47 -10.39 -1.06
C ASP A 762 45.87 -9.21 -1.87
N GLY A 763 44.75 -8.64 -1.40
CA GLY A 763 44.06 -7.55 -2.08
C GLY A 763 43.12 -7.98 -3.21
N VAL A 764 43.12 -9.26 -3.58
CA VAL A 764 42.20 -9.85 -4.56
C VAL A 764 40.89 -10.24 -3.88
N PRO A 765 39.73 -9.78 -4.39
CA PRO A 765 38.44 -10.20 -3.86
C PRO A 765 38.20 -11.68 -4.15
N ARG A 766 37.64 -12.40 -3.18
CA ARG A 766 37.13 -13.77 -3.37
C ARG A 766 35.62 -13.72 -3.51
N VAL A 767 35.09 -14.56 -4.38
CA VAL A 767 33.65 -14.69 -4.64
C VAL A 767 33.23 -16.12 -4.34
N MET A 768 32.25 -16.26 -3.47
CA MET A 768 31.58 -17.51 -3.16
C MET A 768 30.15 -17.42 -3.67
N VAL A 769 29.71 -18.44 -4.39
CA VAL A 769 28.33 -18.58 -4.84
C VAL A 769 27.75 -19.79 -4.13
N CYS A 770 26.67 -19.57 -3.37
CA CYS A 770 25.93 -20.58 -2.65
C CYS A 770 24.60 -20.83 -3.36
N GLU A 771 24.34 -22.07 -3.77
CA GLU A 771 23.13 -22.46 -4.49
C GLU A 771 22.82 -23.93 -4.20
N GLY A 772 21.54 -24.30 -4.03
CA GLY A 772 21.15 -25.67 -3.71
C GLY A 772 21.80 -26.23 -2.43
N GLY A 773 22.13 -25.37 -1.47
CA GLY A 773 22.85 -25.76 -0.24
C GLY A 773 24.34 -26.08 -0.43
N VAL A 774 24.91 -25.80 -1.60
CA VAL A 774 26.35 -25.98 -1.86
C VAL A 774 26.98 -24.61 -2.10
N CYS A 775 28.09 -24.32 -1.41
CA CYS A 775 28.87 -23.10 -1.62
C CYS A 775 30.16 -23.41 -2.37
N VAL A 776 30.31 -22.81 -3.55
CA VAL A 776 31.47 -22.99 -4.42
C VAL A 776 32.20 -21.65 -4.56
N GLU A 777 33.52 -21.67 -4.45
CA GLU A 777 34.34 -20.50 -4.75
C GLU A 777 34.57 -20.38 -6.26
N GLU A 778 34.26 -19.21 -6.82
CA GLU A 778 34.65 -18.92 -8.21
C GLU A 778 36.16 -18.64 -8.25
N GLY A 779 36.91 -19.52 -8.94
CA GLY A 779 38.36 -19.43 -9.05
C GLY A 779 38.84 -18.08 -9.59
N VAL A 780 39.84 -17.50 -8.90
CA VAL A 780 40.58 -16.31 -9.31
C VAL A 780 41.18 -16.55 -10.69
N LEU A 781 40.63 -15.93 -11.73
CA LEU A 781 41.14 -15.94 -13.11
C LEU A 781 41.53 -17.35 -13.62
N GLY A 782 40.53 -18.21 -13.82
CA GLY A 782 40.63 -19.37 -14.71
C GLY A 782 40.67 -20.74 -14.02
N GLY A 783 39.59 -21.50 -14.20
CA GLY A 783 39.70 -22.94 -14.47
C GLY A 783 39.48 -23.94 -13.33
N GLU A 784 39.62 -23.58 -12.05
CA GLU A 784 39.43 -24.55 -10.95
C GLU A 784 38.28 -24.14 -10.02
N ARG A 785 37.31 -25.05 -9.83
CA ARG A 785 36.23 -24.95 -8.83
C ARG A 785 36.65 -25.75 -7.60
N GLU A 786 36.78 -25.08 -6.47
CA GLU A 786 37.05 -25.74 -5.18
C GLU A 786 35.77 -25.66 -4.31
N VAL A 787 35.31 -26.80 -3.80
CA VAL A 787 34.13 -26.86 -2.92
C VAL A 787 34.54 -26.41 -1.53
N VAL A 788 33.98 -25.30 -1.04
CA VAL A 788 34.41 -24.67 0.22
C VAL A 788 33.56 -25.12 1.42
N GLY A 789 32.38 -25.70 1.19
CA GLY A 789 31.56 -26.32 2.24
C GLY A 789 30.18 -26.77 1.76
N SER A 790 29.49 -27.56 2.61
CA SER A 790 28.08 -27.95 2.45
C SER A 790 27.21 -27.23 3.48
N VAL A 791 26.12 -26.61 3.03
CA VAL A 791 24.98 -26.23 3.86
C VAL A 791 24.05 -27.44 3.92
N ALA A 792 23.36 -27.68 5.05
CA ALA A 792 22.41 -28.78 5.16
C ALA A 792 21.33 -28.63 4.07
N ALA A 793 21.37 -29.50 3.05
CA ALA A 793 20.56 -29.42 1.85
C ALA A 793 19.50 -30.53 1.83
N THR A 794 18.31 -30.20 1.33
CA THR A 794 17.41 -31.18 0.72
C THR A 794 17.58 -31.13 -0.80
N ALA A 795 18.05 -32.26 -1.35
CA ALA A 795 18.03 -32.79 -2.72
C ALA A 795 18.64 -31.96 -3.89
N GLU A 796 19.54 -32.63 -4.63
CA GLU A 796 20.38 -32.15 -5.75
C GLU A 796 19.68 -32.26 -7.12
N THR A 797 19.98 -31.34 -8.06
CA THR A 797 20.08 -31.61 -9.52
C THR A 797 21.00 -30.60 -10.23
N GLU A 798 21.57 -30.99 -11.38
CA GLU A 798 22.79 -30.42 -12.00
C GLU A 798 22.57 -29.85 -13.43
N VAL A 799 23.31 -28.76 -13.75
CA VAL A 799 23.82 -28.27 -15.08
C VAL A 799 23.09 -27.14 -15.86
N GLY A 800 23.87 -26.08 -16.18
CA GLY A 800 23.78 -25.28 -17.44
C GLY A 800 24.38 -23.85 -17.37
N LYS A 801 25.34 -23.47 -18.23
CA LYS A 801 26.05 -22.15 -18.26
C LYS A 801 25.97 -21.44 -19.64
N GLU A 802 26.16 -20.11 -19.61
CA GLU A 802 26.38 -19.07 -20.67
C GLU A 802 25.12 -18.41 -21.28
N ALA A 803 25.02 -17.08 -21.50
CA ALA A 803 26.02 -16.04 -21.74
C ALA A 803 25.55 -14.62 -21.31
N ALA A 804 26.48 -13.70 -21.02
CA ALA A 804 26.22 -12.26 -20.87
C ALA A 804 27.13 -11.47 -21.82
N LYS A 805 26.58 -10.46 -22.52
CA LYS A 805 27.34 -9.49 -23.34
C LYS A 805 27.36 -8.13 -22.64
N GLU A 806 28.53 -7.53 -22.57
CA GLU A 806 28.75 -6.14 -22.09
C GLU A 806 28.15 -5.10 -23.05
N PHE A 807 27.69 -3.98 -22.48
CA PHE A 807 27.18 -2.82 -23.20
C PHE A 807 27.81 -1.51 -22.68
N ASP A 808 28.05 -0.59 -23.62
CA ASP A 808 28.76 0.68 -23.47
C ASP A 808 27.81 1.82 -23.01
N VAL A 809 28.29 2.70 -22.14
CA VAL A 809 27.51 3.64 -21.31
C VAL A 809 27.13 4.94 -22.07
N SER A 810 27.45 5.05 -23.36
CA SER A 810 27.23 6.27 -24.15
C SER A 810 25.78 6.55 -24.55
N ASP A 811 24.92 5.53 -24.59
CA ASP A 811 23.59 5.65 -25.23
C ASP A 811 22.47 6.15 -24.28
N VAL A 812 22.72 6.20 -22.96
CA VAL A 812 21.74 6.65 -21.96
C VAL A 812 21.67 8.19 -21.85
N LYS A 813 22.73 8.89 -22.27
CA LYS A 813 22.78 10.37 -22.18
C LYS A 813 21.95 11.10 -23.24
N ALA A 814 21.44 10.40 -24.25
CA ALA A 814 20.70 11.02 -25.35
C ALA A 814 19.16 11.02 -25.16
N ALA A 815 18.62 10.35 -24.15
CA ALA A 815 17.18 10.11 -23.99
C ALA A 815 16.51 10.77 -22.77
N LEU A 816 17.26 11.56 -21.98
CA LEU A 816 16.71 12.30 -20.83
C LEU A 816 17.00 13.80 -21.01
N PRO A 817 16.00 14.70 -20.88
CA PRO A 817 16.28 16.12 -20.81
C PRO A 817 17.10 16.41 -19.53
N PRO A 818 18.07 17.34 -19.55
CA PRO A 818 18.85 17.68 -18.37
C PRO A 818 17.93 18.11 -17.23
N LEU A 819 18.09 17.44 -16.09
CA LEU A 819 17.51 17.81 -14.80
C LEU A 819 18.05 19.19 -14.41
N VAL A 820 17.17 20.01 -13.86
CA VAL A 820 17.46 21.38 -13.46
C VAL A 820 18.47 21.36 -12.31
N GLU A 821 19.59 22.07 -12.48
CA GLU A 821 20.38 22.53 -11.33
C GLU A 821 19.53 23.52 -10.55
N ASP A 822 18.94 23.08 -9.44
CA ASP A 822 18.28 23.99 -8.50
C ASP A 822 19.33 24.96 -7.94
N LYS A 823 19.14 26.24 -8.25
CA LYS A 823 19.92 27.31 -7.63
C LYS A 823 19.75 27.23 -6.12
N LYS A 824 20.88 27.13 -5.41
CA LYS A 824 20.99 27.26 -3.95
C LYS A 824 20.05 28.35 -3.43
N VAL A 825 18.97 27.93 -2.77
CA VAL A 825 18.21 28.80 -1.88
C VAL A 825 19.01 28.88 -0.59
N GLU A 826 19.54 30.06 -0.28
CA GLU A 826 20.16 30.32 1.03
C GLU A 826 19.11 30.15 2.14
N PRO A 827 19.45 29.48 3.25
CA PRO A 827 18.50 29.24 4.33
C PRO A 827 18.16 30.56 5.03
N VAL A 828 16.87 30.91 4.99
CA VAL A 828 16.30 31.96 5.84
C VAL A 828 16.38 31.48 7.29
N GLN A 829 17.17 32.19 8.11
CA GLN A 829 17.30 31.93 9.53
C GLN A 829 15.94 32.12 10.24
N PRO A 830 15.56 31.21 11.16
CA PRO A 830 14.37 31.40 11.97
C PRO A 830 14.61 32.53 12.98
N GLN A 831 13.78 33.57 12.95
CA GLN A 831 13.74 34.59 13.99
C GLN A 831 13.25 33.94 15.29
N ARG A 832 14.14 33.84 16.27
CA ARG A 832 13.80 33.51 17.66
C ARG A 832 12.98 34.65 18.25
N GLU A 833 11.78 34.34 18.70
CA GLU A 833 11.08 35.10 19.72
C GLU A 833 11.94 35.10 20.99
N GLN A 834 12.38 36.28 21.41
CA GLN A 834 13.02 36.49 22.71
C GLN A 834 11.95 36.89 23.71
N GLU A 835 11.62 35.96 24.61
CA GLU A 835 11.08 36.28 25.94
C GLU A 835 12.10 37.14 26.69
N GLN A 836 11.72 38.35 27.07
CA GLN A 836 12.49 39.20 27.99
C GLN A 836 11.94 39.05 29.40
N GLU A 837 12.71 38.39 30.26
CA GLU A 837 12.57 38.45 31.72
C GLU A 837 12.91 39.85 32.23
N GLU A 838 12.07 40.32 33.15
CA GLU A 838 12.24 41.51 33.96
C GLU A 838 13.54 41.45 34.79
N ASN A 839 14.33 42.51 34.74
CA ASN A 839 15.13 42.94 35.88
C ASN A 839 15.21 44.46 35.89
N GLY A 840 14.53 45.06 36.87
CA GLY A 840 14.55 46.49 37.12
C GLY A 840 15.85 46.94 37.78
N ALA A 841 16.32 48.12 37.41
CA ALA A 841 16.79 49.13 38.34
C ALA A 841 17.10 50.45 37.61
N ALA A 842 16.76 51.53 38.32
CA ALA A 842 17.25 52.91 38.22
C ALA A 842 16.63 53.86 37.18
N ASP A 843 15.87 54.80 37.75
CA ASP A 843 15.95 56.26 37.56
C ASP A 843 16.04 56.80 36.12
N GLY A 844 15.18 57.69 35.66
CA GLY A 844 14.28 58.60 36.33
C GLY A 844 14.07 59.81 35.42
N ALA A 845 12.85 60.35 35.48
CA ALA A 845 12.47 61.71 35.14
C ALA A 845 12.35 62.17 33.66
N ALA A 846 11.18 62.81 33.46
CA ALA A 846 10.88 63.95 32.59
C ALA A 846 10.64 63.63 31.11
N ALA A 847 9.38 63.66 30.67
CA ALA A 847 8.69 64.84 30.13
C ALA A 847 9.02 65.01 28.63
N SER A 848 8.12 65.27 27.70
CA SER A 848 6.73 65.69 27.71
C SER A 848 6.28 65.74 26.24
N SER A 849 4.96 65.66 26.01
CA SER A 849 4.19 66.45 25.01
C SER A 849 4.60 66.36 23.52
N SER A 850 3.73 66.23 22.53
CA SER A 850 2.28 66.44 22.45
C SER A 850 1.88 66.33 20.97
N SER A 851 0.62 65.94 20.73
CA SER A 851 -0.32 66.48 19.70
C SER A 851 0.06 66.34 18.22
N SER A 852 -0.82 66.09 17.25
CA SER A 852 -2.29 66.16 17.14
C SER A 852 -2.66 65.49 15.81
N ALA A 853 -3.64 64.57 15.80
CA ALA A 853 -4.97 64.74 15.21
C ALA A 853 -5.06 65.31 13.77
N ALA A 854 -5.64 64.53 12.85
CA ALA A 854 -6.90 64.86 12.17
C ALA A 854 -7.28 63.76 11.16
N ALA A 855 -8.60 63.50 11.09
CA ALA A 855 -9.25 62.41 10.37
C ALA A 855 -9.81 62.89 8.98
N PRO A 856 -10.70 62.15 8.28
CA PRO A 856 -10.63 61.84 6.83
C PRO A 856 -11.70 62.67 6.03
N PRO A 857 -12.16 62.35 4.78
CA PRO A 857 -12.93 61.13 4.42
C PRO A 857 -12.93 60.65 2.93
N ALA A 858 -13.45 59.43 2.73
CA ALA A 858 -14.48 58.99 1.74
C ALA A 858 -14.29 58.92 0.19
N LEU A 859 -14.74 57.76 -0.33
CA LEU A 859 -15.66 57.46 -1.48
C LEU A 859 -15.15 57.03 -2.88
N SER A 860 -15.55 55.77 -3.19
CA SER A 860 -16.16 55.20 -4.42
C SER A 860 -15.52 55.34 -5.81
N SER A 861 -15.24 54.18 -6.43
CA SER A 861 -16.00 53.62 -7.57
C SER A 861 -15.65 52.14 -7.75
#